data_AF-A0A527W6B5-F1
#
_entry.id   AF-A0A527W6B5-F1
#
_cell.length_a   1.000
_cell.length_b   1.000
_cell.length_c   1.000
_cell.angle_alpha   90.00
_cell.angle_beta   90.00
_cell.angle_gamma   90.00
#
_symmetry.space_group_name_H-M   'P 1'
#
loop_
_entity.id
_entity.type
_entity.pdbx_description
1 polymer ?
#
loop_
_entity_poly.entity_id
_entity_poly.type
_entity_poly.pdbx_seq_one_letter_code
_entity_poly.pdbx_strand_id
1 'polypeptide(L)'
;MQIRQIIDKINDNQLFVPAFQREYVWKRADAKALFSSLIKRYPTGTLLTWETTQPPELKGKVKYKNDMGAVKLILDGQQRITTIYIIVEGKNPPYYRSEEIKNDVSGLYVNIQTLELEYFKKQTMENNPLWVDLTSVFRGKVKASDIRKELKNRGTLTDDLEDLIDENFEAVRSVMDREFPEQIIPVAASIKEAIDIFYIVNASGVNLTDAELALAQISGYWPEARDLFKAKLFALEKQGFVFKLDFIIFALLAVAHGLGSDMKRLHGVENEATIRAAWKKLDERVLDYVVTILRTHAYVDHSDEINSVFALIPFIAYVYRSPTGKLSEEEIKKAIKWFYYSQLRQRYVSQTPTKLDKDLSVVRSSAEPFGEILGIIEQERSLEISESEFIGRDIRHPLFSLMRWYFKSQNAICLGTGVSLRQNMGKKYVLEKDHIFPYAALKTNGYDVEDRFKYALAQEVTNRAILAQVENRGKSDTAASDYLREANRQFPTALKKQAIPTDESLWAMPAYEKFLAARRTILARELNAFLKNITVLDTKHGTLDMEDIIAEGEHDGLEFKSTLRWDTQESRLNKDLECVVLKTIAAFNNGYGDGGRLIIGVDDNQNILGLENDYSTLTGSDRDAFQRHLRSLISSEWSAEYAAAKVAVRFEEVQGQDVCVVDVDRGTKPLFVNATTKSGVKTEKFYVRSGNLSAPIESTSEITSYIRDRFG
;
A
#
# COMPACT_ATOMS: atom_id res chain seq x y z
N MET A 1 1.71 -1.02 -48.88
CA MET A 1 0.48 -1.84 -48.79
C MET A 1 -0.74 -0.94 -48.60
N GLN A 2 -1.82 -1.14 -49.38
CA GLN A 2 -3.05 -0.34 -49.29
C GLN A 2 -3.88 -0.69 -48.05
N ILE A 3 -4.57 0.27 -47.44
CA ILE A 3 -5.41 0.05 -46.25
C ILE A 3 -6.42 -1.07 -46.46
N ARG A 4 -7.11 -1.10 -47.61
CA ARG A 4 -8.03 -2.20 -47.95
C ARG A 4 -7.36 -3.56 -47.90
N GLN A 5 -6.19 -3.69 -48.54
CA GLN A 5 -5.41 -4.94 -48.52
C GLN A 5 -4.98 -5.33 -47.10
N ILE A 6 -4.67 -4.36 -46.22
CA ILE A 6 -4.33 -4.64 -44.82
C ILE A 6 -5.52 -5.26 -44.09
N ILE A 7 -6.71 -4.66 -44.24
CA ILE A 7 -7.93 -5.14 -43.60
C ILE A 7 -8.30 -6.53 -44.12
N ASP A 8 -8.24 -6.74 -45.43
CA ASP A 8 -8.52 -8.03 -46.06
C ASP A 8 -7.56 -9.11 -45.53
N LYS A 9 -6.24 -8.83 -45.51
CA LYS A 9 -5.24 -9.77 -44.96
C LYS A 9 -5.43 -10.07 -43.48
N ILE A 10 -5.92 -9.13 -42.67
CA ILE A 10 -6.25 -9.38 -41.26
C ILE A 10 -7.45 -10.32 -41.16
N ASN A 11 -8.49 -10.08 -41.97
CA ASN A 11 -9.71 -10.89 -42.00
C ASN A 11 -9.42 -12.33 -42.50
N ASP A 12 -8.53 -12.46 -43.47
CA ASP A 12 -8.16 -13.73 -44.11
C ASP A 12 -7.07 -14.49 -43.34
N ASN A 13 -6.64 -14.01 -42.16
CA ASN A 13 -5.55 -14.59 -41.37
C ASN A 13 -4.23 -14.73 -42.17
N GLN A 14 -3.86 -13.68 -42.91
CA GLN A 14 -2.58 -13.58 -43.63
C GLN A 14 -1.65 -12.54 -43.02
N LEU A 15 -2.18 -11.65 -42.19
CA LEU A 15 -1.44 -10.61 -41.47
C LEU A 15 -1.73 -10.70 -39.98
N PHE A 16 -0.69 -10.99 -39.20
CA PHE A 16 -0.81 -11.27 -37.77
C PHE A 16 -0.04 -10.25 -36.92
N VAL A 17 -0.27 -10.34 -35.62
CA VAL A 17 0.41 -9.53 -34.62
C VAL A 17 1.11 -10.47 -33.62
N PRO A 18 2.41 -10.30 -33.33
CA PRO A 18 3.10 -11.09 -32.32
C PRO A 18 2.58 -10.86 -30.90
N ALA A 19 2.56 -11.91 -30.08
CA ALA A 19 2.12 -11.89 -28.68
C ALA A 19 2.96 -10.94 -27.80
N PHE A 20 4.22 -10.71 -28.15
CA PHE A 20 5.09 -9.78 -27.43
C PHE A 20 4.71 -8.30 -27.62
N GLN A 21 3.93 -7.94 -28.65
CA GLN A 21 3.51 -6.54 -28.82
C GLN A 21 2.57 -6.08 -27.71
N ARG A 22 2.62 -4.80 -27.35
CA ARG A 22 1.74 -4.26 -26.30
C ARG A 22 0.27 -4.23 -26.69
N GLU A 23 -0.58 -3.99 -25.70
CA GLU A 23 -2.03 -3.81 -25.83
C GLU A 23 -2.36 -2.51 -26.60
N TYR A 24 -3.64 -2.30 -26.93
CA TYR A 24 -4.06 -1.07 -27.59
C TYR A 24 -4.14 0.08 -26.56
N VAL A 25 -3.38 1.14 -26.80
CA VAL A 25 -3.19 2.26 -25.84
C VAL A 25 -3.54 3.62 -26.41
N TRP A 26 -3.75 3.74 -27.72
CA TRP A 26 -4.16 4.98 -28.36
C TRP A 26 -5.48 5.49 -27.81
N LYS A 27 -5.60 6.81 -27.69
CA LYS A 27 -6.79 7.50 -27.20
C LYS A 27 -7.57 8.07 -28.38
N ARG A 28 -8.77 8.55 -28.07
CA ARG A 28 -9.66 9.23 -29.03
C ARG A 28 -8.98 10.34 -29.83
N ALA A 29 -8.10 11.12 -29.21
CA ALA A 29 -7.33 12.17 -29.87
C ALA A 29 -6.37 11.63 -30.94
N ASP A 30 -5.69 10.52 -30.67
CA ASP A 30 -4.75 9.89 -31.61
C ASP A 30 -5.49 9.35 -32.84
N ALA A 31 -6.65 8.71 -32.62
CA ALA A 31 -7.51 8.23 -33.70
C ALA A 31 -8.03 9.37 -34.58
N LYS A 32 -8.49 10.48 -33.97
CA LYS A 32 -8.90 11.70 -34.69
C LYS A 32 -7.76 12.27 -35.52
N ALA A 33 -6.54 12.36 -34.96
CA ALA A 33 -5.37 12.87 -35.67
C ALA A 33 -4.98 11.98 -36.87
N LEU A 34 -5.01 10.66 -36.69
CA LEU A 34 -4.72 9.71 -37.78
C LEU A 34 -5.71 9.87 -38.94
N PHE A 35 -7.01 9.85 -38.67
CA PHE A 35 -8.02 10.00 -39.72
C PHE A 35 -7.98 11.38 -40.37
N SER A 36 -7.70 12.45 -39.62
CA SER A 36 -7.47 13.77 -40.20
C SER A 36 -6.32 13.74 -41.20
N SER A 37 -5.20 13.10 -40.87
CA SER A 37 -4.05 12.98 -41.77
C SER A 37 -4.36 12.12 -42.99
N LEU A 38 -5.09 11.01 -42.82
CA LEU A 38 -5.49 10.13 -43.92
C LEU A 38 -6.40 10.85 -44.93
N ILE A 39 -7.41 11.59 -44.45
CA ILE A 39 -8.33 12.37 -45.29
C ILE A 39 -7.55 13.49 -46.02
N LYS A 40 -6.70 14.23 -45.30
CA LYS A 40 -5.87 15.31 -45.86
C LYS A 40 -4.69 14.85 -46.71
N ARG A 41 -4.51 13.54 -46.90
CA ARG A 41 -3.41 12.94 -47.68
C ARG A 41 -2.01 13.24 -47.11
N TYR A 42 -1.91 13.50 -45.80
CA TYR A 42 -0.62 13.72 -45.15
C TYR A 42 0.12 12.39 -44.88
N PRO A 43 1.46 12.41 -44.79
CA PRO A 43 2.23 11.23 -44.41
C PRO A 43 1.80 10.71 -43.03
N THR A 44 1.52 9.40 -42.93
CA THR A 44 1.07 8.73 -41.70
C THR A 44 2.08 7.71 -41.17
N GLY A 45 3.34 7.81 -41.62
CA GLY A 45 4.45 6.93 -41.24
C GLY A 45 4.53 5.63 -42.07
N THR A 46 5.53 4.80 -41.80
CA THR A 46 5.74 3.50 -42.47
C THR A 46 5.13 2.35 -41.67
N LEU A 47 4.97 1.18 -42.29
CA LEU A 47 4.59 -0.08 -41.63
C LEU A 47 5.83 -0.99 -41.63
N LEU A 48 6.27 -1.47 -40.47
CA LEU A 48 7.32 -2.47 -40.39
C LEU A 48 6.66 -3.84 -40.27
N THR A 49 6.96 -4.74 -41.20
CA THR A 49 6.45 -6.11 -41.22
C THR A 49 7.60 -7.11 -41.22
N TRP A 50 7.35 -8.31 -40.71
CA TRP A 50 8.29 -9.41 -40.71
C TRP A 50 7.64 -10.65 -41.29
N GLU A 51 8.24 -11.20 -42.33
CA GLU A 51 7.83 -12.47 -42.92
C GLU A 51 8.65 -13.60 -42.28
N THR A 52 8.01 -14.68 -41.82
CA THR A 52 8.72 -15.79 -41.17
C THR A 52 7.96 -17.11 -41.27
N THR A 53 8.68 -18.22 -41.37
CA THR A 53 8.15 -19.59 -41.28
C THR A 53 8.19 -20.15 -39.85
N GLN A 54 8.80 -19.41 -38.92
CA GLN A 54 8.87 -19.75 -37.51
C GLN A 54 8.45 -18.52 -36.69
N PRO A 55 7.17 -18.13 -36.78
CA PRO A 55 6.68 -16.99 -36.02
C PRO A 55 6.74 -17.28 -34.51
N PRO A 56 6.93 -16.24 -33.68
CA PRO A 56 6.65 -16.32 -32.26
C PRO A 56 5.16 -16.59 -32.03
N GLU A 57 4.77 -16.74 -30.77
CA GLU A 57 3.36 -16.82 -30.43
C GLU A 57 2.57 -15.62 -31.01
N LEU A 58 1.41 -15.91 -31.60
CA LEU A 58 0.55 -14.93 -32.25
C LEU A 58 -0.51 -14.43 -31.27
N LYS A 59 -0.89 -13.15 -31.38
CA LYS A 59 -2.05 -12.63 -30.67
C LYS A 59 -3.36 -13.15 -31.23
N GLY A 60 -4.35 -13.27 -30.35
CA GLY A 60 -5.70 -13.69 -30.69
C GLY A 60 -5.91 -15.19 -30.51
N LYS A 61 -6.94 -15.72 -31.18
CA LYS A 61 -7.29 -17.14 -31.09
C LYS A 61 -6.55 -18.03 -32.09
N VAL A 62 -5.99 -17.42 -33.14
CA VAL A 62 -5.33 -18.14 -34.22
C VAL A 62 -3.91 -18.47 -33.79
N LYS A 63 -3.60 -19.76 -33.73
CA LYS A 63 -2.23 -20.24 -33.52
C LYS A 63 -1.61 -20.59 -34.86
N TYR A 64 -0.32 -20.31 -35.00
CA TYR A 64 0.44 -20.74 -36.16
C TYR A 64 0.42 -22.27 -36.28
N LYS A 65 0.30 -22.75 -37.52
CA LYS A 65 0.42 -24.17 -37.87
C LYS A 65 1.39 -24.29 -39.05
N ASN A 66 2.18 -25.35 -39.08
CA ASN A 66 3.25 -25.52 -40.08
C ASN A 66 2.74 -25.57 -41.53
N ASP A 67 1.46 -25.89 -41.76
CA ASP A 67 0.80 -25.87 -43.06
C ASP A 67 0.49 -24.45 -43.58
N MET A 68 0.56 -23.43 -42.71
CA MET A 68 0.38 -22.01 -43.10
C MET A 68 1.60 -21.44 -43.85
N GLY A 69 2.74 -22.12 -43.84
CA GLY A 69 3.96 -21.66 -44.51
C GLY A 69 4.53 -20.38 -43.89
N ALA A 70 5.03 -19.48 -44.73
CA ALA A 70 5.53 -18.17 -44.27
C ALA A 70 4.35 -17.23 -43.99
N VAL A 71 4.30 -16.68 -42.78
CA VAL A 71 3.29 -15.70 -42.36
C VAL A 71 3.89 -14.31 -42.24
N LYS A 72 3.05 -13.29 -42.40
CA LYS A 72 3.45 -11.89 -42.23
C LYS A 72 2.99 -11.35 -40.88
N LEU A 73 3.91 -10.74 -40.15
CA LEU A 73 3.71 -10.17 -38.82
C LEU A 73 3.85 -8.65 -38.90
N ILE A 74 2.93 -7.90 -38.28
CA ILE A 74 3.07 -6.45 -38.09
C ILE A 74 3.99 -6.24 -36.89
N LEU A 75 5.13 -5.59 -37.10
CA LEU A 75 6.06 -5.19 -36.03
C LEU A 75 5.93 -3.72 -35.65
N ASP A 76 5.74 -2.80 -36.59
CA ASP A 76 5.40 -1.40 -36.27
C ASP A 76 4.18 -0.95 -37.06
N GLY A 77 3.41 -0.01 -36.50
CA GLY A 77 2.15 0.49 -37.06
C GLY A 77 0.91 -0.24 -36.56
N GLN A 78 1.08 -1.20 -35.65
CA GLN A 78 -0.01 -1.96 -35.02
C GLN A 78 -1.15 -1.06 -34.49
N GLN A 79 -0.84 0.03 -33.78
CA GLN A 79 -1.85 0.93 -33.21
C GLN A 79 -2.62 1.71 -34.30
N ARG A 80 -1.93 2.11 -35.38
CA ARG A 80 -2.54 2.77 -36.55
C ARG A 80 -3.50 1.83 -37.26
N ILE A 81 -3.03 0.63 -37.59
CA ILE A 81 -3.83 -0.39 -38.27
C ILE A 81 -5.03 -0.83 -37.43
N THR A 82 -4.83 -1.01 -36.11
CA THR A 82 -5.92 -1.34 -35.19
C THR A 82 -6.99 -0.24 -35.16
N THR A 83 -6.59 1.02 -35.10
CA THR A 83 -7.51 2.16 -35.11
C THR A 83 -8.32 2.23 -36.40
N ILE A 84 -7.64 2.05 -37.55
CA ILE A 84 -8.29 2.01 -38.86
C ILE A 84 -9.27 0.85 -38.91
N TYR A 85 -8.88 -0.35 -38.46
CA TYR A 85 -9.76 -1.52 -38.43
C TYR A 85 -11.01 -1.26 -37.58
N ILE A 86 -10.87 -0.73 -36.36
CA ILE A 86 -11.99 -0.45 -35.46
C ILE A 86 -13.00 0.51 -36.12
N ILE A 87 -12.51 1.59 -36.75
CA ILE A 87 -13.39 2.60 -37.36
C ILE A 87 -13.98 2.09 -38.68
N VAL A 88 -13.23 1.38 -39.52
CA VAL A 88 -13.71 0.89 -40.81
C VAL A 88 -14.67 -0.28 -40.66
N GLU A 89 -14.34 -1.27 -39.82
CA GLU A 89 -15.16 -2.47 -39.62
C GLU A 89 -16.25 -2.30 -38.56
N GLY A 90 -16.11 -1.32 -37.66
CA GLY A 90 -17.04 -1.12 -36.54
C GLY A 90 -16.96 -2.20 -35.46
N LYS A 91 -15.86 -2.96 -35.41
CA LYS A 91 -15.61 -4.04 -34.46
C LYS A 91 -14.12 -4.17 -34.16
N ASN A 92 -13.79 -4.85 -33.06
CA ASN A 92 -12.40 -5.10 -32.69
C ASN A 92 -11.75 -6.10 -33.65
N PRO A 93 -10.46 -5.93 -33.99
CA PRO A 93 -9.73 -6.90 -34.81
C PRO A 93 -9.59 -8.25 -34.10
N PRO A 94 -9.44 -9.36 -34.85
CA PRO A 94 -9.45 -10.71 -34.30
C PRO A 94 -8.29 -11.03 -33.36
N TYR A 95 -7.22 -10.23 -33.39
CA TYR A 95 -6.05 -10.34 -32.52
C TYR A 95 -6.18 -9.59 -31.19
N TYR A 96 -7.32 -8.94 -30.90
CA TYR A 96 -7.59 -8.31 -29.61
C TYR A 96 -8.88 -8.82 -28.98
N ARG A 97 -8.83 -9.07 -27.67
CA ARG A 97 -10.04 -9.20 -26.84
C ARG A 97 -10.51 -7.83 -26.38
N SER A 98 -11.78 -7.72 -26.01
CA SER A 98 -12.36 -6.45 -25.56
C SER A 98 -11.61 -5.86 -24.36
N GLU A 99 -11.09 -6.70 -23.48
CA GLU A 99 -10.35 -6.29 -22.28
C GLU A 99 -8.95 -5.73 -22.61
N GLU A 100 -8.42 -6.03 -23.79
CA GLU A 100 -7.09 -5.59 -24.25
C GLU A 100 -7.13 -4.23 -24.97
N ILE A 101 -8.32 -3.66 -25.15
CA ILE A 101 -8.56 -2.33 -25.72
C ILE A 101 -8.92 -1.39 -24.59
N LYS A 102 -7.93 -0.65 -24.10
CA LYS A 102 -8.09 0.23 -22.93
C LYS A 102 -8.98 1.44 -23.19
N ASN A 103 -8.96 1.94 -24.43
CA ASN A 103 -9.75 3.10 -24.84
C ASN A 103 -10.59 2.73 -26.07
N ASP A 104 -11.91 2.87 -25.95
CA ASP A 104 -12.79 2.77 -27.09
C ASP A 104 -12.73 4.06 -27.93
N VAL A 105 -12.26 3.90 -29.17
CA VAL A 105 -12.09 4.95 -30.18
C VAL A 105 -13.18 4.94 -31.26
N SER A 106 -14.20 4.08 -31.12
CA SER A 106 -15.35 4.05 -32.02
C SER A 106 -16.18 5.34 -31.93
N GLY A 107 -17.07 5.55 -32.91
CA GLY A 107 -17.98 6.70 -32.95
C GLY A 107 -17.28 8.02 -33.29
N LEU A 108 -16.35 7.97 -34.26
CA LEU A 108 -15.70 9.16 -34.82
C LEU A 108 -16.55 9.67 -36.00
N TYR A 109 -17.01 10.92 -35.89
CA TYR A 109 -17.84 11.58 -36.89
C TYR A 109 -17.00 12.54 -37.73
N VAL A 110 -17.38 12.68 -39.00
CA VAL A 110 -16.85 13.68 -39.93
C VAL A 110 -17.95 14.65 -40.33
N ASN A 111 -17.63 15.94 -40.35
CA ASN A 111 -18.47 16.93 -41.01
C ASN A 111 -18.16 16.91 -42.51
N ILE A 112 -19.11 16.51 -43.33
CA ILE A 112 -18.90 16.33 -44.79
C ILE A 112 -18.75 17.68 -45.51
N GLN A 113 -19.13 18.81 -44.91
CA GLN A 113 -18.87 20.13 -45.49
C GLN A 113 -17.43 20.61 -45.18
N THR A 114 -16.95 20.43 -43.94
CA THR A 114 -15.68 21.03 -43.50
C THR A 114 -14.52 20.04 -43.36
N LEU A 115 -14.78 18.74 -43.46
CA LEU A 115 -13.88 17.63 -43.11
C LEU A 115 -13.39 17.66 -41.66
N GLU A 116 -14.06 18.40 -40.78
CA GLU A 116 -13.76 18.39 -39.35
C GLU A 116 -14.16 17.05 -38.73
N LEU A 117 -13.29 16.51 -37.87
CA LEU A 117 -13.52 15.25 -37.17
C LEU A 117 -13.83 15.51 -35.71
N GLU A 118 -14.89 14.92 -35.17
CA GLU A 118 -15.23 15.02 -33.75
C GLU A 118 -15.91 13.75 -33.24
N TYR A 119 -15.82 13.52 -31.94
CA TYR A 119 -16.64 12.50 -31.29
C TYR A 119 -18.03 13.05 -31.03
N PHE A 120 -19.03 12.17 -30.98
CA PHE A 120 -20.44 12.56 -30.90
C PHE A 120 -20.72 13.60 -29.79
N LYS A 121 -21.26 14.76 -30.17
CA LYS A 121 -21.73 15.83 -29.28
C LYS A 121 -23.19 16.12 -29.56
N LYS A 122 -24.08 15.73 -28.64
CA LYS A 122 -25.54 15.85 -28.81
C LYS A 122 -26.00 17.24 -29.28
N GLN A 123 -25.52 18.29 -28.61
CA GLN A 123 -25.89 19.68 -28.92
C GLN A 123 -25.53 20.14 -30.34
N THR A 124 -24.47 19.57 -30.93
CA THR A 124 -23.92 20.03 -32.23
C THR A 124 -24.35 19.12 -33.39
N MET A 125 -24.55 17.82 -33.12
CA MET A 125 -24.66 16.79 -34.15
C MET A 125 -26.06 16.19 -34.30
N GLU A 126 -26.90 16.18 -33.25
CA GLU A 126 -28.19 15.46 -33.27
C GLU A 126 -29.14 15.96 -34.37
N ASN A 127 -29.08 17.25 -34.69
CA ASN A 127 -29.95 17.87 -35.71
C ASN A 127 -29.19 18.31 -36.97
N ASN A 128 -27.91 17.94 -37.13
CA ASN A 128 -27.09 18.38 -38.26
C ASN A 128 -26.72 17.21 -39.18
N PRO A 129 -27.34 17.08 -40.37
CA PRO A 129 -27.14 15.95 -41.27
C PRO A 129 -25.75 15.91 -41.93
N LEU A 130 -24.96 16.99 -41.82
CA LEU A 130 -23.60 17.03 -42.34
C LEU A 130 -22.61 16.26 -41.47
N TRP A 131 -22.96 15.95 -40.22
CA TRP A 131 -22.14 15.12 -39.34
C TRP A 131 -22.49 13.64 -39.53
N VAL A 132 -21.53 12.89 -40.07
CA VAL A 132 -21.73 11.48 -40.42
C VAL A 132 -20.71 10.62 -39.70
N ASP A 133 -21.17 9.51 -39.14
CA ASP A 133 -20.32 8.49 -38.55
C ASP A 133 -19.43 7.82 -39.61
N LEU A 134 -18.11 7.85 -39.41
CA LEU A 134 -17.15 7.30 -40.37
C LEU A 134 -17.37 5.80 -40.61
N THR A 135 -17.69 5.04 -39.57
CA THR A 135 -17.97 3.60 -39.70
C THR A 135 -19.14 3.37 -40.65
N SER A 136 -20.19 4.16 -40.54
CA SER A 136 -21.36 4.09 -41.42
C SER A 136 -21.02 4.45 -42.88
N VAL A 137 -20.10 5.38 -43.12
CA VAL A 137 -19.58 5.68 -44.47
C VAL A 137 -18.81 4.49 -45.05
N PHE A 138 -17.83 3.96 -44.34
CA PHE A 138 -16.98 2.87 -44.83
C PHE A 138 -17.74 1.56 -45.02
N ARG A 139 -18.72 1.27 -44.16
CA ARG A 139 -19.61 0.10 -44.28
C ARG A 139 -20.71 0.30 -45.33
N GLY A 140 -20.79 1.46 -45.98
CA GLY A 140 -21.78 1.76 -47.02
C GLY A 140 -23.21 1.89 -46.49
N LYS A 141 -23.40 2.10 -45.19
CA LYS A 141 -24.71 2.34 -44.56
C LYS A 141 -25.24 3.74 -44.86
N VAL A 142 -24.34 4.70 -45.05
CA VAL A 142 -24.66 6.07 -45.48
C VAL A 142 -23.99 6.32 -46.82
N LYS A 143 -24.71 6.96 -47.74
CA LYS A 143 -24.21 7.44 -49.04
C LYS A 143 -24.32 8.97 -49.11
N ALA A 144 -23.51 9.60 -49.97
CA ALA A 144 -23.61 11.04 -50.24
C ALA A 144 -25.04 11.46 -50.64
N SER A 145 -25.74 10.60 -51.40
CA SER A 145 -27.12 10.85 -51.81
C SER A 145 -28.13 10.87 -50.66
N ASP A 146 -27.86 10.19 -49.54
CA ASP A 146 -28.73 10.22 -48.36
C ASP A 146 -28.63 11.58 -47.66
N ILE A 147 -27.42 12.12 -47.53
CA ILE A 147 -27.14 13.46 -46.98
C ILE A 147 -27.80 14.53 -47.84
N ARG A 148 -27.63 14.45 -49.16
CA ARG A 148 -28.24 15.40 -50.11
C ARG A 148 -29.77 15.39 -50.03
N LYS A 149 -30.39 14.20 -49.98
CA LYS A 149 -31.85 14.07 -49.82
C LYS A 149 -32.33 14.72 -48.53
N GLU A 150 -31.61 14.52 -47.43
CA GLU A 150 -31.98 15.11 -46.15
C GLU A 150 -31.85 16.63 -46.14
N LEU A 151 -30.78 17.19 -46.70
CA LEU A 151 -30.59 18.64 -46.85
C LEU A 151 -31.62 19.25 -47.80
N LYS A 152 -31.97 18.55 -48.88
CA LYS A 152 -33.01 18.96 -49.83
C LYS A 152 -34.38 19.03 -49.15
N ASN A 153 -34.72 18.02 -48.34
CA ASN A 153 -35.97 18.01 -47.57
C ASN A 153 -36.04 19.16 -46.54
N ARG A 154 -34.88 19.60 -46.04
CA ARG A 154 -34.77 20.75 -45.12
C ARG A 154 -34.70 22.11 -45.82
N GLY A 155 -34.62 22.13 -47.16
CA GLY A 155 -34.51 23.36 -47.95
C GLY A 155 -33.16 24.08 -47.82
N THR A 156 -32.11 23.38 -47.39
CA THR A 156 -30.78 23.96 -47.11
C THR A 156 -29.70 23.50 -48.10
N LEU A 157 -30.06 22.75 -49.14
CA LEU A 157 -29.12 22.29 -50.17
C LEU A 157 -28.93 23.38 -51.24
N THR A 158 -27.68 23.76 -51.48
CA THR A 158 -27.25 24.63 -52.59
C THR A 158 -26.37 23.83 -53.54
N ASP A 159 -26.25 24.24 -54.80
CA ASP A 159 -25.42 23.57 -55.81
C ASP A 159 -23.95 23.45 -55.32
N ASP A 160 -23.38 24.54 -54.81
CA ASP A 160 -22.01 24.53 -54.24
C ASP A 160 -21.83 23.53 -53.07
N LEU A 161 -22.88 23.35 -52.25
CA LEU A 161 -22.84 22.41 -51.12
C LEU A 161 -23.01 20.97 -51.60
N GLU A 162 -23.79 20.75 -52.64
CA GLU A 162 -23.95 19.45 -53.29
C GLU A 162 -22.63 18.94 -53.86
N ASP A 163 -21.91 19.78 -54.61
CA ASP A 163 -20.58 19.45 -55.15
C ASP A 163 -19.58 19.17 -54.03
N LEU A 164 -19.54 20.03 -53.00
CA LEU A 164 -18.65 19.86 -51.85
C LEU A 164 -18.94 18.57 -51.07
N ILE A 165 -20.22 18.17 -50.95
CA ILE A 165 -20.59 16.90 -50.31
C ILE A 165 -20.04 15.74 -51.11
N ASP A 166 -20.24 15.70 -52.43
CA ASP A 166 -19.78 14.60 -53.27
C ASP A 166 -18.24 14.50 -53.26
N GLU A 167 -17.53 15.63 -53.36
CA GLU A 167 -16.05 15.70 -53.28
C GLU A 167 -15.51 15.22 -51.93
N ASN A 168 -16.02 15.76 -50.82
CA ASN A 168 -15.54 15.43 -49.48
C ASN A 168 -15.91 14.00 -49.08
N PHE A 169 -17.08 13.52 -49.50
CA PHE A 169 -17.48 12.13 -49.27
C PHE A 169 -16.53 11.16 -50.00
N GLU A 170 -16.13 11.48 -51.23
CA GLU A 170 -15.13 10.70 -51.96
C GLU A 170 -13.74 10.80 -51.32
N ALA A 171 -13.36 11.98 -50.82
CA ALA A 171 -12.11 12.15 -50.06
C ALA A 171 -12.06 11.22 -48.84
N VAL A 172 -13.16 11.10 -48.09
CA VAL A 172 -13.29 10.16 -46.96
C VAL A 172 -13.20 8.70 -47.43
N ARG A 173 -13.91 8.31 -48.51
CA ARG A 173 -13.84 6.93 -49.05
C ARG A 173 -12.44 6.56 -49.53
N SER A 174 -11.73 7.50 -50.16
CA SER A 174 -10.37 7.31 -50.66
C SER A 174 -9.33 7.00 -49.58
N VAL A 175 -9.71 7.11 -48.29
CA VAL A 175 -8.88 6.62 -47.18
C VAL A 175 -8.57 5.13 -47.34
N MET A 176 -9.50 4.32 -47.85
CA MET A 176 -9.29 2.88 -48.03
C MET A 176 -8.20 2.55 -49.06
N ASP A 177 -7.93 3.46 -49.98
CA ASP A 177 -6.96 3.29 -51.06
C ASP A 177 -5.60 3.90 -50.70
N ARG A 178 -5.46 4.46 -49.48
CA ARG A 178 -4.19 4.98 -48.97
C ARG A 178 -3.19 3.86 -48.78
N GLU A 179 -1.93 4.16 -49.08
CA GLU A 179 -0.83 3.23 -48.89
C GLU A 179 0.00 3.61 -47.67
N PHE A 180 0.29 2.61 -46.84
CA PHE A 180 1.40 2.67 -45.90
C PHE A 180 2.65 2.17 -46.62
N PRO A 181 3.74 2.97 -46.66
CA PRO A 181 5.03 2.48 -47.12
C PRO A 181 5.47 1.33 -46.22
N GLU A 182 5.72 0.16 -46.81
CA GLU A 182 6.03 -1.07 -46.09
C GLU A 182 7.54 -1.30 -46.07
N GLN A 183 8.10 -1.53 -44.88
CA GLN A 183 9.46 -2.01 -44.67
C GLN A 183 9.37 -3.48 -44.23
N ILE A 184 10.08 -4.36 -44.91
CA ILE A 184 9.98 -5.80 -44.70
C ILE A 184 11.29 -6.31 -44.09
N ILE A 185 11.19 -6.95 -42.93
CA ILE A 185 12.25 -7.76 -42.35
C ILE A 185 12.24 -9.11 -43.08
N PRO A 186 13.38 -9.57 -43.63
CA PRO A 186 13.44 -10.79 -44.42
C PRO A 186 13.18 -12.06 -43.60
N VAL A 187 12.78 -13.13 -44.29
CA VAL A 187 12.48 -14.45 -43.70
C VAL A 187 13.65 -15.08 -42.95
N ALA A 188 14.89 -14.71 -43.31
CA ALA A 188 16.09 -15.20 -42.64
C ALA A 188 16.32 -14.59 -41.25
N ALA A 189 15.63 -13.49 -40.90
CA ALA A 189 15.82 -12.84 -39.60
C ALA A 189 15.24 -13.70 -38.47
N SER A 190 16.01 -13.83 -37.39
CA SER A 190 15.58 -14.47 -36.15
C SER A 190 14.55 -13.62 -35.38
N ILE A 191 13.83 -14.26 -34.45
CA ILE A 191 12.90 -13.56 -33.53
C ILE A 191 13.63 -12.41 -32.80
N LYS A 192 14.86 -12.65 -32.34
CA LYS A 192 15.65 -11.65 -31.62
C LYS A 192 15.97 -10.43 -32.50
N GLU A 193 16.46 -10.67 -33.72
CA GLU A 193 16.75 -9.59 -34.67
C GLU A 193 15.49 -8.82 -35.04
N ALA A 194 14.35 -9.50 -35.21
CA ALA A 194 13.07 -8.87 -35.47
C ALA A 194 12.63 -7.95 -34.32
N ILE A 195 12.80 -8.37 -33.06
CA ILE A 195 12.51 -7.53 -31.88
C ILE A 195 13.49 -6.36 -31.77
N ASP A 196 14.78 -6.57 -32.05
CA ASP A 196 15.80 -5.52 -32.02
C ASP A 196 15.56 -4.46 -33.11
N ILE A 197 15.26 -4.87 -34.34
CA ILE A 197 14.89 -3.95 -35.44
C ILE A 197 13.61 -3.21 -35.10
N PHE A 198 12.60 -3.91 -34.57
CA PHE A 198 11.38 -3.29 -34.08
C PHE A 198 11.69 -2.18 -33.05
N TYR A 199 12.56 -2.44 -32.09
CA TYR A 199 12.98 -1.44 -31.09
C TYR A 199 13.65 -0.23 -31.73
N ILE A 200 14.62 -0.44 -32.62
CA ILE A 200 15.35 0.64 -33.30
C ILE A 200 14.38 1.54 -34.08
N VAL A 201 13.40 0.94 -34.76
CA VAL A 201 12.39 1.69 -35.53
C VAL A 201 11.37 2.37 -34.62
N ASN A 202 11.00 1.77 -33.47
CA ASN A 202 10.03 2.35 -32.54
C ASN A 202 10.59 3.50 -31.69
N ALA A 203 11.91 3.68 -31.60
CA ALA A 203 12.56 4.71 -30.78
C ALA A 203 12.17 6.17 -31.16
N SER A 204 11.53 6.38 -32.31
CA SER A 204 11.02 7.68 -32.76
C SER A 204 9.51 7.89 -32.52
N GLY A 205 8.79 6.88 -32.00
CA GLY A 205 7.33 6.86 -31.81
C GLY A 205 6.88 7.02 -30.34
N VAL A 206 5.72 6.45 -29.98
CA VAL A 206 5.34 6.30 -28.56
C VAL A 206 6.20 5.19 -27.97
N ASN A 207 7.37 5.57 -27.48
CA ASN A 207 8.41 4.66 -27.00
C ASN A 207 7.84 3.61 -26.05
N LEU A 208 8.25 2.35 -26.28
CA LEU A 208 8.11 1.29 -25.30
C LEU A 208 8.97 1.63 -24.08
N THR A 209 8.52 1.25 -22.89
CA THR A 209 9.40 1.31 -21.72
C THR A 209 10.51 0.24 -21.87
N ASP A 210 11.67 0.48 -21.27
CA ASP A 210 12.76 -0.52 -21.26
C ASP A 210 12.29 -1.87 -20.68
N ALA A 211 11.34 -1.84 -19.75
CA ALA A 211 10.71 -3.04 -19.18
C ALA A 211 9.77 -3.74 -20.18
N GLU A 212 8.99 -3.00 -20.97
CA GLU A 212 8.18 -3.57 -22.06
C GLU A 212 9.07 -4.22 -23.13
N LEU A 213 10.22 -3.62 -23.44
CA LEU A 213 11.20 -4.21 -24.35
C LEU A 213 11.79 -5.51 -23.78
N ALA A 214 12.22 -5.50 -22.52
CA ALA A 214 12.73 -6.70 -21.88
C ALA A 214 11.67 -7.82 -21.84
N LEU A 215 10.40 -7.50 -21.56
CA LEU A 215 9.31 -8.48 -21.65
C LEU A 215 9.16 -9.03 -23.07
N ALA A 216 9.29 -8.19 -24.10
CA ALA A 216 9.19 -8.64 -25.47
C ALA A 216 10.31 -9.63 -25.83
N GLN A 217 11.54 -9.35 -25.40
CA GLN A 217 12.68 -10.25 -25.56
C GLN A 217 12.53 -11.55 -24.77
N ILE A 218 12.09 -11.48 -23.51
CA ILE A 218 11.75 -12.65 -22.68
C ILE A 218 10.72 -13.52 -23.40
N SER A 219 9.69 -12.92 -23.98
CA SER A 219 8.64 -13.65 -24.71
C SER A 219 9.17 -14.32 -25.98
N GLY A 220 10.32 -13.89 -26.50
CA GLY A 220 10.96 -14.52 -27.65
C GLY A 220 11.52 -15.91 -27.36
N TYR A 221 12.03 -16.15 -26.15
CA TYR A 221 12.58 -17.44 -25.72
C TYR A 221 11.73 -18.17 -24.67
N TRP A 222 10.81 -17.46 -24.02
CA TRP A 222 9.82 -18.03 -23.11
C TRP A 222 8.42 -17.49 -23.47
N PRO A 223 7.74 -18.10 -24.46
CA PRO A 223 6.45 -17.61 -24.98
C PRO A 223 5.38 -17.43 -23.89
N GLU A 224 5.31 -18.36 -22.93
CA GLU A 224 4.28 -18.36 -21.88
C GLU A 224 4.49 -17.28 -20.79
N ALA A 225 5.65 -16.61 -20.77
CA ALA A 225 6.03 -15.66 -19.71
C ALA A 225 4.94 -14.61 -19.46
N ARG A 226 4.44 -14.00 -20.55
CA ARG A 226 3.47 -12.90 -20.47
C ARG A 226 2.17 -13.33 -19.82
N ASP A 227 1.65 -14.49 -20.21
CA ASP A 227 0.39 -15.01 -19.69
C ASP A 227 0.52 -15.44 -18.22
N LEU A 228 1.64 -16.04 -17.85
CA LEU A 228 1.94 -16.38 -16.45
C LEU A 228 2.03 -15.13 -15.58
N PHE A 229 2.73 -14.08 -16.04
CA PHE A 229 2.82 -12.82 -15.31
C PHE A 229 1.45 -12.16 -15.16
N LYS A 230 0.63 -12.15 -16.23
CA LYS A 230 -0.76 -11.64 -16.17
C LYS A 230 -1.61 -12.43 -15.18
N ALA A 231 -1.50 -13.76 -15.16
CA ALA A 231 -2.26 -14.60 -14.24
C ALA A 231 -1.94 -14.26 -12.77
N LYS A 232 -0.65 -14.08 -12.43
CA LYS A 232 -0.24 -13.67 -11.09
C LYS A 232 -0.70 -12.25 -10.76
N LEU A 233 -0.56 -11.29 -11.68
CA LEU A 233 -1.06 -9.93 -11.50
C LEU A 233 -2.56 -9.91 -11.21
N PHE A 234 -3.36 -10.72 -11.91
CA PHE A 234 -4.78 -10.86 -11.67
C PHE A 234 -5.10 -11.51 -10.32
N ALA A 235 -4.30 -12.50 -9.89
CA ALA A 235 -4.43 -13.10 -8.55
C ALA A 235 -4.13 -12.09 -7.43
N LEU A 236 -3.13 -11.22 -7.62
CA LEU A 236 -2.80 -10.14 -6.68
C LEU A 236 -3.85 -9.02 -6.69
N GLU A 237 -4.41 -8.69 -7.87
CA GLU A 237 -5.49 -7.72 -8.01
C GLU A 237 -6.75 -8.14 -7.24
N LYS A 238 -7.10 -9.43 -7.24
CA LYS A 238 -8.20 -9.96 -6.40
C LYS A 238 -7.97 -9.74 -4.90
N GLN A 239 -6.72 -9.57 -4.50
CA GLN A 239 -6.32 -9.27 -3.13
C GLN A 239 -6.15 -7.75 -2.90
N GLY A 240 -6.49 -6.89 -3.87
CA GLY A 240 -6.34 -5.44 -3.77
C GLY A 240 -4.98 -4.89 -4.22
N PHE A 241 -4.09 -5.73 -4.76
CA PHE A 241 -2.76 -5.31 -5.19
C PHE A 241 -2.69 -5.27 -6.72
N VAL A 242 -2.95 -4.09 -7.28
CA VAL A 242 -2.89 -3.84 -8.73
C VAL A 242 -1.48 -3.41 -9.11
N PHE A 243 -0.81 -4.20 -9.95
CA PHE A 243 0.49 -3.88 -10.53
C PHE A 243 0.46 -4.01 -12.07
N LYS A 244 1.48 -3.47 -12.73
CA LYS A 244 1.67 -3.57 -14.19
C LYS A 244 2.74 -4.62 -14.52
N LEU A 245 2.77 -5.07 -15.77
CA LEU A 245 3.82 -5.99 -16.25
C LEU A 245 5.23 -5.47 -15.99
N ASP A 246 5.46 -4.17 -16.16
CA ASP A 246 6.75 -3.52 -15.86
C ASP A 246 7.23 -3.85 -14.45
N PHE A 247 6.35 -3.87 -13.45
CA PHE A 247 6.71 -4.18 -12.07
C PHE A 247 7.32 -5.59 -11.94
N ILE A 248 6.77 -6.57 -12.65
CA ILE A 248 7.31 -7.94 -12.68
C ILE A 248 8.68 -7.98 -13.34
N ILE A 249 8.89 -7.21 -14.41
CA ILE A 249 10.20 -7.14 -15.08
C ILE A 249 11.25 -6.50 -14.19
N PHE A 250 10.91 -5.42 -13.47
CA PHE A 250 11.80 -4.85 -12.46
C PHE A 250 12.09 -5.84 -11.32
N ALA A 251 11.10 -6.62 -10.88
CA ALA A 251 11.30 -7.66 -9.87
C ALA A 251 12.25 -8.76 -10.36
N LEU A 252 12.08 -9.23 -11.60
CA LEU A 252 12.95 -10.22 -12.24
C LEU A 252 14.38 -9.71 -12.37
N LEU A 253 14.57 -8.49 -12.88
CA LEU A 253 15.89 -7.87 -12.98
C LEU A 253 16.57 -7.78 -11.60
N ALA A 254 15.81 -7.35 -10.58
CA ALA A 254 16.31 -7.20 -9.23
C ALA A 254 16.72 -8.54 -8.60
N VAL A 255 15.95 -9.61 -8.78
CA VAL A 255 16.29 -10.91 -8.16
C VAL A 255 17.32 -11.70 -8.97
N ALA A 256 17.35 -11.56 -10.30
CA ALA A 256 18.27 -12.30 -11.16
C ALA A 256 19.65 -11.64 -11.22
N HIS A 257 19.71 -10.31 -11.23
CA HIS A 257 20.96 -9.57 -11.42
C HIS A 257 21.27 -8.57 -10.29
N GLY A 258 20.35 -8.32 -9.36
CA GLY A 258 20.55 -7.35 -8.27
C GLY A 258 20.65 -5.91 -8.76
N LEU A 259 19.96 -5.60 -9.86
CA LEU A 259 19.97 -4.28 -10.52
C LEU A 259 18.53 -3.79 -10.70
N GLY A 260 18.38 -2.47 -10.76
CA GLY A 260 17.17 -1.76 -11.12
C GLY A 260 17.28 -1.05 -12.47
N SER A 261 18.49 -0.89 -13.03
CA SER A 261 18.72 -0.40 -14.38
C SER A 261 19.36 -1.47 -15.29
N ASP A 262 19.51 -1.15 -16.58
CA ASP A 262 20.09 -2.04 -17.60
C ASP A 262 19.23 -3.29 -17.89
N MET A 263 17.99 -3.05 -18.32
CA MET A 263 17.02 -4.10 -18.71
C MET A 263 17.55 -5.05 -19.80
N LYS A 264 18.58 -4.64 -20.55
CA LYS A 264 19.24 -5.44 -21.60
C LYS A 264 19.79 -6.75 -21.07
N ARG A 265 20.11 -6.84 -19.79
CA ARG A 265 20.57 -8.09 -19.16
C ARG A 265 19.56 -9.23 -19.23
N LEU A 266 18.27 -8.92 -19.37
CA LEU A 266 17.22 -9.93 -19.52
C LEU A 266 16.99 -10.35 -20.99
N HIS A 267 17.63 -9.72 -21.97
CA HIS A 267 17.27 -9.92 -23.38
C HIS A 267 17.77 -11.25 -23.95
N GLY A 268 18.86 -11.79 -23.41
CA GLY A 268 19.51 -12.98 -23.97
C GLY A 268 18.84 -14.29 -23.53
N VAL A 269 18.77 -15.25 -24.46
CA VAL A 269 18.25 -16.63 -24.25
C VAL A 269 19.00 -17.34 -23.12
N GLU A 270 20.27 -17.02 -22.91
CA GLU A 270 21.08 -17.56 -21.82
C GLU A 270 20.47 -17.31 -20.42
N ASN A 271 19.58 -16.33 -20.29
CA ASN A 271 18.89 -16.02 -19.06
C ASN A 271 17.63 -16.88 -18.83
N GLU A 272 17.19 -17.67 -19.81
CA GLU A 272 15.91 -18.40 -19.74
C GLU A 272 15.81 -19.26 -18.48
N ALA A 273 16.82 -20.08 -18.19
CA ALA A 273 16.83 -20.95 -17.01
C ALA A 273 16.79 -20.13 -15.70
N THR A 274 17.58 -19.06 -15.63
CA THR A 274 17.65 -18.16 -14.46
C THR A 274 16.32 -17.44 -14.22
N ILE A 275 15.71 -16.90 -15.28
CA ILE A 275 14.45 -16.15 -15.22
C ILE A 275 13.29 -17.08 -14.88
N ARG A 276 13.20 -18.27 -15.47
CA ARG A 276 12.17 -19.26 -15.12
C ARG A 276 12.29 -19.69 -13.66
N ALA A 277 13.50 -19.95 -13.17
CA ALA A 277 13.74 -20.29 -11.77
C ALA A 277 13.38 -19.13 -10.82
N ALA A 278 13.77 -17.90 -11.18
CA ALA A 278 13.43 -16.70 -10.43
C ALA A 278 11.92 -16.46 -10.39
N TRP A 279 11.25 -16.55 -11.53
CA TRP A 279 9.81 -16.43 -11.62
C TRP A 279 9.09 -17.46 -10.75
N LYS A 280 9.49 -18.74 -10.82
CA LYS A 280 8.87 -19.79 -10.01
C LYS A 280 8.87 -19.42 -8.52
N LYS A 281 10.01 -18.97 -7.99
CA LYS A 281 10.13 -18.55 -6.59
C LYS A 281 9.37 -17.25 -6.28
N LEU A 282 9.32 -16.31 -7.22
CA LEU A 282 8.52 -15.09 -7.10
C LEU A 282 7.02 -15.40 -7.01
N ASP A 283 6.53 -16.22 -7.94
CA ASP A 283 5.13 -16.58 -8.12
C ASP A 283 4.60 -17.47 -6.99
N GLU A 284 5.34 -18.52 -6.62
CA GLU A 284 4.88 -19.51 -5.63
C GLU A 284 4.97 -19.01 -4.18
N ARG A 285 5.83 -18.02 -3.89
CA ARG A 285 6.16 -17.67 -2.49
C ARG A 285 6.38 -16.19 -2.24
N VAL A 286 7.35 -15.56 -2.92
CA VAL A 286 7.87 -14.26 -2.48
C VAL A 286 6.85 -13.15 -2.61
N LEU A 287 6.13 -13.08 -3.73
CA LEU A 287 5.14 -12.02 -3.97
C LEU A 287 3.98 -12.10 -2.97
N ASP A 288 3.46 -13.30 -2.71
CA ASP A 288 2.36 -13.50 -1.76
C ASP A 288 2.81 -13.22 -0.31
N TYR A 289 4.04 -13.59 0.04
CA TYR A 289 4.60 -13.32 1.36
C TYR A 289 4.80 -11.83 1.60
N VAL A 290 5.35 -11.09 0.64
CA VAL A 290 5.49 -9.62 0.74
C VAL A 290 4.13 -8.94 0.87
N VAL A 291 3.15 -9.35 0.05
CA VAL A 291 1.77 -8.85 0.13
C VAL A 291 1.13 -9.15 1.48
N THR A 292 1.37 -10.34 2.03
CA THR A 292 0.90 -10.72 3.37
C THR A 292 1.52 -9.80 4.43
N ILE A 293 2.84 -9.57 4.40
CA ILE A 293 3.52 -8.67 5.33
C ILE A 293 2.98 -7.24 5.24
N LEU A 294 2.78 -6.72 4.03
CA LEU A 294 2.22 -5.39 3.82
C LEU A 294 0.82 -5.26 4.45
N ARG A 295 0.00 -6.30 4.35
CA ARG A 295 -1.33 -6.30 4.96
C ARG A 295 -1.29 -6.44 6.48
N THR A 296 -0.51 -7.39 6.99
CA THR A 296 -0.52 -7.73 8.43
C THR A 296 0.28 -6.73 9.27
N HIS A 297 1.46 -6.32 8.81
CA HIS A 297 2.39 -5.46 9.56
C HIS A 297 2.40 -4.00 9.08
N ALA A 298 2.13 -3.74 7.79
CA ALA A 298 2.13 -2.37 7.24
C ALA A 298 0.74 -1.73 7.10
N TYR A 299 -0.33 -2.47 7.43
CA TYR A 299 -1.72 -2.01 7.30
C TYR A 299 -2.11 -1.51 5.89
N VAL A 300 -1.43 -2.03 4.86
CA VAL A 300 -1.70 -1.73 3.46
C VAL A 300 -2.71 -2.75 2.92
N ASP A 301 -3.92 -2.30 2.64
CA ASP A 301 -4.98 -3.17 2.13
C ASP A 301 -5.04 -3.18 0.60
N HIS A 302 -4.67 -2.06 -0.04
CA HIS A 302 -4.73 -1.91 -1.50
C HIS A 302 -3.54 -1.08 -2.03
N SER A 303 -3.11 -1.34 -3.28
CA SER A 303 -1.94 -0.69 -3.89
C SER A 303 -2.12 0.80 -4.20
N ASP A 304 -3.36 1.31 -4.20
CA ASP A 304 -3.71 2.74 -4.31
C ASP A 304 -3.33 3.56 -3.07
N GLU A 305 -2.97 2.87 -1.98
CA GLU A 305 -2.40 3.48 -0.79
C GLU A 305 -0.90 3.74 -0.95
N ILE A 306 -0.25 3.04 -1.87
CA ILE A 306 1.18 3.10 -2.11
C ILE A 306 1.45 4.20 -3.14
N ASN A 307 2.31 5.16 -2.81
CA ASN A 307 2.69 6.24 -3.72
C ASN A 307 3.57 5.71 -4.87
N SER A 308 4.57 4.87 -4.56
CA SER A 308 5.35 4.16 -5.59
C SER A 308 5.49 2.69 -5.23
N VAL A 309 4.86 1.83 -6.05
CA VAL A 309 4.93 0.37 -5.93
C VAL A 309 6.35 -0.16 -6.12
N PHE A 310 7.25 0.60 -6.77
CA PHE A 310 8.65 0.21 -6.95
C PHE A 310 9.45 0.14 -5.66
N ALA A 311 8.97 0.73 -4.56
CA ALA A 311 9.54 0.50 -3.23
C ALA A 311 9.43 -0.96 -2.77
N LEU A 312 8.55 -1.76 -3.39
CA LEU A 312 8.47 -3.18 -3.08
C LEU A 312 9.61 -3.97 -3.72
N ILE A 313 10.32 -3.44 -4.71
CA ILE A 313 11.36 -4.18 -5.43
C ILE A 313 12.56 -4.53 -4.52
N PRO A 314 13.16 -3.60 -3.75
CA PRO A 314 14.22 -3.97 -2.80
C PRO A 314 13.71 -4.92 -1.71
N PHE A 315 12.45 -4.77 -1.29
CA PHE A 315 11.84 -5.66 -0.30
C PHE A 315 11.68 -7.09 -0.85
N ILE A 316 11.16 -7.23 -2.07
CA ILE A 316 11.07 -8.50 -2.81
C ILE A 316 12.45 -9.12 -2.97
N ALA A 317 13.46 -8.34 -3.37
CA ALA A 317 14.83 -8.83 -3.55
C ALA A 317 15.44 -9.35 -2.24
N TYR A 318 15.17 -8.67 -1.12
CA TYR A 318 15.62 -9.11 0.20
C TYR A 318 14.95 -10.43 0.64
N VAL A 319 13.62 -10.51 0.55
CA VAL A 319 12.86 -11.74 0.85
C VAL A 319 13.30 -12.89 -0.08
N TYR A 320 13.53 -12.60 -1.35
CA TYR A 320 13.99 -13.59 -2.32
C TYR A 320 15.35 -14.19 -1.94
N ARG A 321 16.25 -13.40 -1.34
CA ARG A 321 17.57 -13.88 -0.89
C ARG A 321 17.54 -14.62 0.44
N SER A 322 16.50 -14.46 1.25
CA SER A 322 16.35 -15.22 2.49
C SER A 322 16.39 -16.74 2.20
N PRO A 323 17.30 -17.51 2.85
CA PRO A 323 17.43 -18.95 2.65
C PRO A 323 16.14 -19.70 2.99
N THR A 324 15.51 -19.32 4.10
CA THR A 324 14.24 -19.89 4.57
C THR A 324 13.05 -19.32 3.81
N GLY A 325 13.22 -18.16 3.16
CA GLY A 325 12.14 -17.41 2.54
C GLY A 325 11.23 -16.69 3.52
N LYS A 326 11.58 -16.70 4.81
CA LYS A 326 10.91 -15.97 5.87
C LYS A 326 11.88 -14.95 6.43
N LEU A 327 11.32 -13.90 7.02
CA LEU A 327 12.05 -12.86 7.70
C LEU A 327 11.75 -12.95 9.20
N SER A 328 12.71 -12.57 10.03
CA SER A 328 12.47 -12.37 11.46
C SER A 328 11.54 -11.19 11.69
N GLU A 329 10.95 -11.12 12.89
CA GLU A 329 10.09 -9.99 13.25
C GLU A 329 10.84 -8.65 13.20
N GLU A 330 12.11 -8.65 13.61
CA GLU A 330 12.97 -7.46 13.56
C GLU A 330 13.27 -7.01 12.13
N GLU A 331 13.57 -7.96 11.23
CA GLU A 331 13.77 -7.69 9.80
C GLU A 331 12.50 -7.10 9.17
N ILE A 332 11.32 -7.66 9.51
CA ILE A 332 10.03 -7.14 9.07
C ILE A 332 9.84 -5.70 9.57
N LYS A 333 10.04 -5.43 10.86
CA LYS A 333 9.91 -4.09 11.45
C LYS A 333 10.82 -3.08 10.76
N LYS A 334 12.09 -3.42 10.53
CA LYS A 334 13.05 -2.56 9.79
C LYS A 334 12.61 -2.32 8.36
N ALA A 335 12.15 -3.35 7.65
CA ALA A 335 11.62 -3.24 6.29
C ALA A 335 10.37 -2.35 6.23
N ILE A 336 9.43 -2.49 7.17
CA ILE A 336 8.20 -1.68 7.21
C ILE A 336 8.51 -0.22 7.54
N LYS A 337 9.40 0.05 8.50
CA LYS A 337 9.83 1.41 8.82
C LYS A 337 10.44 2.09 7.58
N TRP A 338 11.37 1.41 6.92
CA TRP A 338 11.95 1.89 5.66
C TRP A 338 10.88 2.08 4.58
N PHE A 339 9.95 1.14 4.43
CA PHE A 339 8.87 1.22 3.45
C PHE A 339 8.06 2.50 3.65
N TYR A 340 7.61 2.82 4.86
CA TYR A 340 6.86 4.05 5.11
C TYR A 340 7.66 5.30 4.75
N TYR A 341 8.94 5.37 5.14
CA TYR A 341 9.80 6.51 4.77
C TYR A 341 10.05 6.61 3.27
N SER A 342 10.21 5.49 2.57
CA SER A 342 10.35 5.47 1.11
C SER A 342 9.13 6.07 0.40
N GLN A 343 7.92 5.83 0.94
CA GLN A 343 6.67 6.40 0.43
C GLN A 343 6.55 7.88 0.78
N LEU A 344 6.77 8.22 2.06
CA LEU A 344 6.64 9.56 2.61
C LEU A 344 7.60 10.55 1.93
N ARG A 345 8.85 10.13 1.74
CA ARG A 345 9.91 10.94 1.10
C ARG A 345 9.99 10.73 -0.41
N GLN A 346 9.01 10.04 -1.00
CA GLN A 346 8.83 9.89 -2.44
C GLN A 346 10.07 9.32 -3.16
N ARG A 347 10.77 8.38 -2.51
CA ARG A 347 12.07 7.88 -2.97
C ARG A 347 12.02 7.41 -4.43
N TYR A 348 11.04 6.60 -4.81
CA TYR A 348 10.95 6.01 -6.16
C TYR A 348 9.94 6.72 -7.09
N VAL A 349 9.70 8.01 -6.90
CA VAL A 349 8.87 8.81 -7.83
C VAL A 349 9.70 9.31 -9.01
N SER A 350 10.99 9.57 -8.80
CA SER A 350 11.92 10.03 -9.83
C SER A 350 13.21 9.21 -9.79
N GLN A 351 13.85 9.03 -10.95
CA GLN A 351 15.12 8.31 -11.11
C GLN A 351 15.06 6.88 -10.54
N THR A 352 13.92 6.22 -10.71
CA THR A 352 13.63 4.91 -10.11
C THR A 352 14.70 3.86 -10.42
N PRO A 353 15.18 3.67 -11.67
CA PRO A 353 16.22 2.68 -11.97
C PRO A 353 17.51 2.89 -11.17
N THR A 354 18.03 4.12 -11.13
CA THR A 354 19.28 4.46 -10.43
C THR A 354 19.15 4.31 -8.91
N LYS A 355 18.01 4.69 -8.32
CA LYS A 355 17.77 4.49 -6.89
C LYS A 355 17.63 3.02 -6.53
N LEU A 356 16.96 2.24 -7.39
CA LEU A 356 16.90 0.80 -7.24
C LEU A 356 18.29 0.16 -7.31
N ASP A 357 19.18 0.57 -8.21
CA ASP A 357 20.56 0.05 -8.24
C ASP A 357 21.29 0.29 -6.91
N LYS A 358 21.21 1.51 -6.38
CA LYS A 358 21.83 1.87 -5.09
C LYS A 358 21.27 1.01 -3.96
N ASP A 359 19.95 0.91 -3.86
CA ASP A 359 19.28 0.19 -2.78
C ASP A 359 19.44 -1.32 -2.89
N LEU A 360 19.40 -1.89 -4.11
CA LEU A 360 19.65 -3.30 -4.35
C LEU A 360 21.11 -3.67 -4.10
N SER A 361 22.05 -2.74 -4.34
CA SER A 361 23.44 -2.93 -3.93
C SER A 361 23.55 -3.07 -2.41
N VAL A 362 22.90 -2.18 -1.65
CA VAL A 362 22.87 -2.26 -0.18
C VAL A 362 22.19 -3.55 0.29
N VAL A 363 21.04 -3.92 -0.31
CA VAL A 363 20.37 -5.20 -0.06
C VAL A 363 21.36 -6.35 -0.22
N ARG A 364 22.18 -6.38 -1.28
CA ARG A 364 23.17 -7.43 -1.53
C ARG A 364 24.30 -7.50 -0.51
N SER A 365 24.86 -6.35 -0.14
CA SER A 365 26.10 -6.31 0.66
C SER A 365 25.87 -6.23 2.16
N SER A 366 24.74 -5.71 2.63
CA SER A 366 24.47 -5.45 4.04
C SER A 366 23.72 -6.59 4.73
N ALA A 367 24.05 -6.82 6.00
CA ALA A 367 23.24 -7.66 6.89
C ALA A 367 21.96 -6.95 7.34
N GLU A 368 21.95 -5.62 7.38
CA GLU A 368 20.83 -4.79 7.84
C GLU A 368 20.43 -3.72 6.80
N PRO A 369 20.05 -4.13 5.58
CA PRO A 369 19.99 -3.22 4.45
C PRO A 369 18.97 -2.08 4.62
N PHE A 370 17.84 -2.35 5.26
CA PHE A 370 16.81 -1.32 5.45
C PHE A 370 17.21 -0.24 6.46
N GLY A 371 18.10 -0.55 7.42
CA GLY A 371 18.69 0.45 8.31
C GLY A 371 19.61 1.40 7.55
N GLU A 372 20.51 0.86 6.71
CA GLU A 372 21.41 1.65 5.88
C GLU A 372 20.66 2.50 4.84
N ILE A 373 19.66 1.92 4.15
CA ILE A 373 18.87 2.68 3.17
C ILE A 373 18.06 3.78 3.88
N LEU A 374 17.58 3.53 5.10
CA LEU A 374 16.91 4.57 5.89
C LEU A 374 17.87 5.72 6.22
N GLY A 375 19.12 5.42 6.58
CA GLY A 375 20.16 6.44 6.78
C GLY A 375 20.46 7.25 5.51
N ILE A 376 20.42 6.62 4.33
CA ILE A 376 20.54 7.33 3.04
C ILE A 376 19.35 8.29 2.84
N ILE A 377 18.13 7.86 3.15
CA ILE A 377 16.93 8.71 3.04
C ILE A 377 17.05 9.91 3.99
N GLU A 378 17.50 9.69 5.22
CA GLU A 378 17.67 10.73 6.23
C GLU A 378 18.67 11.82 5.80
N GLN A 379 19.78 11.41 5.17
CA GLN A 379 20.77 12.34 4.60
C GLN A 379 20.19 13.19 3.46
N GLU A 380 19.26 12.64 2.68
CA GLU A 380 18.60 13.36 1.58
C GLU A 380 17.50 14.31 2.11
N ARG A 381 16.73 13.87 3.12
CA ARG A 381 15.65 14.64 3.75
C ARG A 381 15.36 14.11 5.15
N SER A 382 15.17 15.02 6.11
CA SER A 382 14.82 14.69 7.49
C SER A 382 13.70 13.64 7.59
N LEU A 383 13.86 12.69 8.50
CA LEU A 383 12.82 11.70 8.81
C LEU A 383 11.71 12.31 9.68
N GLU A 384 11.96 13.40 10.40
CA GLU A 384 10.95 14.03 11.23
C GLU A 384 9.86 14.70 10.39
N ILE A 385 8.60 14.42 10.72
CA ILE A 385 7.42 15.06 10.13
C ILE A 385 7.13 16.34 10.91
N SER A 386 7.28 17.51 10.27
CA SER A 386 6.92 18.78 10.88
C SER A 386 5.47 19.20 10.57
N GLU A 387 4.90 20.05 11.41
CA GLU A 387 3.54 20.59 11.21
C GLU A 387 3.39 21.34 9.89
N SER A 388 4.45 22.00 9.43
CA SER A 388 4.46 22.77 8.18
C SER A 388 4.37 21.89 6.94
N GLU A 389 4.74 20.60 7.03
CA GLU A 389 4.60 19.66 5.90
C GLU A 389 3.13 19.42 5.51
N PHE A 390 2.18 19.67 6.41
CA PHE A 390 0.74 19.48 6.15
C PHE A 390 0.09 20.65 5.42
N ILE A 391 0.63 21.87 5.55
CA ILE A 391 -0.04 23.11 5.13
C ILE A 391 -0.38 23.06 3.63
N GLY A 392 -1.67 23.13 3.33
CA GLY A 392 -2.21 23.15 1.96
C GLY A 392 -1.97 21.88 1.14
N ARG A 393 -1.58 20.76 1.78
CA ARG A 393 -1.35 19.49 1.09
C ARG A 393 -2.65 18.71 0.96
N ASP A 394 -3.02 18.37 -0.26
CA ASP A 394 -4.20 17.54 -0.51
C ASP A 394 -3.92 16.03 -0.35
N ILE A 395 -4.97 15.23 -0.56
CA ILE A 395 -4.98 13.76 -0.42
C ILE A 395 -4.01 13.00 -1.33
N ARG A 396 -3.40 13.65 -2.34
CA ARG A 396 -2.38 13.05 -3.20
C ARG A 396 -1.01 13.04 -2.52
N HIS A 397 -0.83 13.83 -1.46
CA HIS A 397 0.41 13.85 -0.71
C HIS A 397 0.59 12.55 0.10
N PRO A 398 1.80 11.97 0.15
CA PRO A 398 2.06 10.71 0.88
C PRO A 398 1.72 10.71 2.37
N LEU A 399 1.67 11.89 3.01
CA LEU A 399 1.20 12.05 4.39
C LEU A 399 -0.20 11.46 4.58
N PHE A 400 -1.07 11.56 3.58
CA PHE A 400 -2.41 11.00 3.66
C PHE A 400 -2.39 9.47 3.73
N SER A 401 -1.51 8.80 2.98
CA SER A 401 -1.33 7.35 3.07
C SER A 401 -0.80 6.94 4.44
N LEU A 402 0.20 7.66 4.96
CA LEU A 402 0.72 7.39 6.30
C LEU A 402 -0.34 7.57 7.39
N MET A 403 -1.16 8.62 7.30
CA MET A 403 -2.31 8.82 8.19
C MET A 403 -3.27 7.64 8.16
N ARG A 404 -3.59 7.10 6.96
CA ARG A 404 -4.46 5.93 6.82
C ARG A 404 -3.88 4.71 7.53
N TRP A 405 -2.60 4.40 7.31
CA TRP A 405 -1.93 3.25 7.95
C TRP A 405 -1.88 3.40 9.47
N TYR A 406 -1.61 4.62 9.96
CA TYR A 406 -1.67 4.92 11.38
C TYR A 406 -3.08 4.73 11.96
N PHE A 407 -4.13 5.27 11.33
CA PHE A 407 -5.50 5.09 11.84
C PHE A 407 -5.92 3.62 11.87
N LYS A 408 -5.50 2.83 10.87
CA LYS A 408 -5.69 1.39 10.85
C LYS A 408 -4.94 0.68 11.98
N SER A 409 -3.71 1.09 12.28
CA SER A 409 -2.94 0.53 13.41
C SER A 409 -3.57 0.83 14.77
N GLN A 410 -4.27 1.96 14.90
CA GLN A 410 -5.03 2.33 16.10
C GLN A 410 -6.40 1.64 16.20
N ASN A 411 -6.75 0.75 15.27
CA ASN A 411 -8.10 0.17 15.13
C ASN A 411 -9.17 1.28 15.16
N ALA A 412 -8.94 2.34 14.39
CA ALA A 412 -9.91 3.41 14.22
C ALA A 412 -11.16 2.86 13.52
N ILE A 413 -12.28 3.53 13.81
CA ILE A 413 -13.59 3.20 13.27
C ILE A 413 -14.13 4.40 12.49
N CYS A 414 -15.09 4.10 11.62
CA CYS A 414 -15.88 5.09 10.91
C CYS A 414 -16.75 5.87 11.90
N LEU A 415 -16.81 7.19 11.76
CA LEU A 415 -17.33 8.10 12.79
C LEU A 415 -18.85 8.03 13.02
N GLY A 416 -19.65 7.62 12.03
CA GLY A 416 -21.10 7.50 12.14
C GLY A 416 -21.64 6.07 12.05
N THR A 417 -20.88 5.14 11.48
CA THR A 417 -21.29 3.71 11.39
C THR A 417 -20.62 2.81 12.42
N GLY A 418 -19.52 3.25 13.05
CA GLY A 418 -18.75 2.43 14.00
C GLY A 418 -18.02 1.24 13.38
N VAL A 419 -18.08 1.08 12.05
CA VAL A 419 -17.40 0.00 11.33
C VAL A 419 -15.89 0.21 11.38
N SER A 420 -15.15 -0.87 11.67
CA SER A 420 -13.69 -0.87 11.66
C SER A 420 -13.14 -0.40 10.32
N LEU A 421 -12.10 0.44 10.35
CA LEU A 421 -11.34 0.76 9.14
C LEU A 421 -10.55 -0.45 8.62
N ARG A 422 -10.43 -1.52 9.42
CA ARG A 422 -9.81 -2.80 9.06
C ARG A 422 -10.90 -3.82 8.67
N GLN A 423 -10.76 -4.42 7.48
CA GLN A 423 -11.56 -5.53 6.92
C GLN A 423 -13.07 -5.29 6.69
N ASN A 424 -13.41 -4.92 5.44
CA ASN A 424 -14.40 -5.57 4.55
C ASN A 424 -14.66 -4.66 3.34
N MET A 425 -13.93 -4.85 2.23
CA MET A 425 -13.97 -3.93 1.08
C MET A 425 -14.54 -4.62 -0.16
N GLY A 426 -15.83 -4.98 -0.12
CA GLY A 426 -16.59 -5.09 -1.36
C GLY A 426 -16.66 -3.72 -2.04
N LYS A 427 -16.95 -3.65 -3.36
CA LYS A 427 -17.06 -2.39 -4.14
C LYS A 427 -18.00 -1.31 -3.53
N LYS A 428 -18.82 -1.66 -2.54
CA LYS A 428 -19.77 -0.78 -1.82
C LYS A 428 -19.21 -0.14 -0.53
N TYR A 429 -18.04 -0.57 -0.05
CA TYR A 429 -17.42 -0.11 1.20
C TYR A 429 -16.16 0.71 0.95
N VAL A 430 -16.00 1.29 -0.23
CA VAL A 430 -14.87 2.17 -0.56
C VAL A 430 -14.80 3.29 0.49
N LEU A 431 -13.64 3.44 1.12
CA LEU A 431 -13.40 4.52 2.06
C LEU A 431 -13.47 5.85 1.30
N GLU A 432 -14.49 6.64 1.59
CA GLU A 432 -14.68 7.96 0.99
C GLU A 432 -13.93 9.01 1.80
N LYS A 433 -13.29 9.93 1.07
CA LYS A 433 -12.33 10.91 1.59
C LYS A 433 -13.06 12.21 1.86
N ASP A 434 -13.94 12.20 2.85
CA ASP A 434 -14.80 13.34 3.13
C ASP A 434 -14.05 14.45 3.88
N HIS A 435 -14.49 15.68 3.66
CA HIS A 435 -14.03 16.82 4.45
C HIS A 435 -14.70 16.79 5.84
N ILE A 436 -13.96 17.07 6.91
CA ILE A 436 -14.54 17.24 8.25
C ILE A 436 -15.40 18.50 8.26
N PHE A 437 -14.87 19.59 7.71
CA PHE A 437 -15.60 20.81 7.39
C PHE A 437 -16.01 20.77 5.92
N PRO A 438 -17.32 20.61 5.59
CA PRO A 438 -17.77 20.46 4.21
C PRO A 438 -17.29 21.59 3.30
N TYR A 439 -16.82 21.25 2.10
CA TYR A 439 -16.29 22.24 1.16
C TYR A 439 -17.34 23.29 0.76
N ALA A 440 -18.63 22.92 0.67
CA ALA A 440 -19.70 23.87 0.39
C ALA A 440 -19.78 24.98 1.46
N ALA A 441 -19.71 24.60 2.75
CA ALA A 441 -19.68 25.55 3.86
C ALA A 441 -18.40 26.41 3.86
N LEU A 442 -17.24 25.80 3.56
CA LEU A 442 -15.96 26.52 3.43
C LEU A 442 -15.99 27.54 2.29
N LYS A 443 -16.56 27.19 1.14
CA LYS A 443 -16.70 28.06 -0.02
C LYS A 443 -17.51 29.32 0.31
N THR A 444 -18.65 29.17 0.99
CA THR A 444 -19.47 30.32 1.45
C THR A 444 -18.71 31.23 2.44
N ASN A 445 -17.69 30.71 3.13
CA ASN A 445 -16.83 31.44 4.06
C ASN A 445 -15.51 31.92 3.41
N GLY A 446 -15.45 31.97 2.07
CA GLY A 446 -14.32 32.55 1.34
C GLY A 446 -13.14 31.62 1.08
N TYR A 447 -13.30 30.30 1.27
CA TYR A 447 -12.32 29.30 0.88
C TYR A 447 -12.65 28.72 -0.51
N ASP A 448 -12.58 29.58 -1.53
CA ASP A 448 -12.89 29.24 -2.92
C ASP A 448 -11.65 29.26 -3.82
N VAL A 449 -11.79 28.72 -5.04
CA VAL A 449 -10.74 28.65 -6.07
C VAL A 449 -10.15 30.02 -6.45
N GLU A 450 -10.85 31.11 -6.16
CA GLU A 450 -10.37 32.48 -6.35
C GLU A 450 -9.20 32.83 -5.43
N ASP A 451 -9.18 32.28 -4.20
CA ASP A 451 -8.05 32.38 -3.27
C ASP A 451 -7.32 31.03 -3.22
N ARG A 452 -6.24 30.92 -4.00
CA ARG A 452 -5.45 29.68 -4.11
C ARG A 452 -4.94 29.18 -2.75
N PHE A 453 -4.61 30.08 -1.82
CA PHE A 453 -4.08 29.69 -0.51
C PHE A 453 -5.19 29.11 0.36
N LYS A 454 -6.33 29.80 0.47
CA LYS A 454 -7.49 29.29 1.20
C LYS A 454 -8.07 28.02 0.57
N TYR A 455 -8.13 27.95 -0.76
CA TYR A 455 -8.51 26.73 -1.45
C TYR A 455 -7.62 25.55 -1.07
N ALA A 456 -6.29 25.76 -1.00
CA ALA A 456 -5.36 24.73 -0.56
C ALA A 456 -5.63 24.28 0.90
N LEU A 457 -5.91 25.21 1.81
CA LEU A 457 -6.30 24.90 3.19
C LEU A 457 -7.62 24.12 3.27
N ALA A 458 -8.59 24.43 2.40
CA ALA A 458 -9.85 23.69 2.34
C ALA A 458 -9.64 22.24 1.89
N GLN A 459 -8.70 22.00 0.97
CA GLN A 459 -8.39 20.66 0.46
C GLN A 459 -7.39 19.89 1.32
N GLU A 460 -6.87 20.50 2.39
CA GLU A 460 -5.79 19.96 3.21
C GLU A 460 -6.13 18.58 3.81
N VAL A 461 -5.15 17.69 3.88
CA VAL A 461 -5.27 16.35 4.49
C VAL A 461 -5.77 16.39 5.94
N THR A 462 -5.46 17.44 6.69
CA THR A 462 -5.91 17.61 8.09
C THR A 462 -7.37 18.03 8.18
N ASN A 463 -8.02 18.39 7.07
CA ASN A 463 -9.47 18.51 6.98
C ASN A 463 -10.13 17.19 6.51
N ARG A 464 -9.43 16.06 6.48
CA ARG A 464 -10.01 14.78 6.04
C ARG A 464 -10.28 13.83 7.18
N ALA A 465 -11.43 13.17 7.15
CA ALA A 465 -11.73 11.99 7.95
C ALA A 465 -11.92 10.79 7.04
N ILE A 466 -11.67 9.59 7.57
CA ILE A 466 -11.94 8.36 6.85
C ILE A 466 -13.36 7.92 7.18
N LEU A 467 -14.23 7.88 6.17
CA LEU A 467 -15.63 7.47 6.29
C LEU A 467 -15.97 6.33 5.32
N ALA A 468 -17.00 5.56 5.64
CA ALA A 468 -17.61 4.61 4.73
C ALA A 468 -18.46 5.36 3.69
N GLN A 469 -18.46 4.88 2.44
CA GLN A 469 -19.27 5.44 1.34
C GLN A 469 -20.77 5.62 1.68
N VAL A 470 -21.34 4.73 2.49
CA VAL A 470 -22.75 4.82 2.93
C VAL A 470 -22.97 6.06 3.82
N GLU A 471 -21.99 6.39 4.65
CA GLU A 471 -22.05 7.52 5.59
C GLU A 471 -21.85 8.86 4.89
N ASN A 472 -20.94 8.92 3.91
CA ASN A 472 -20.72 10.14 3.13
C ASN A 472 -21.98 10.56 2.35
N ARG A 473 -22.76 9.59 1.83
CA ARG A 473 -24.04 9.88 1.15
C ARG A 473 -25.13 10.41 2.09
N GLY A 474 -25.04 10.13 3.39
CA GLY A 474 -25.96 10.61 4.42
C GLY A 474 -25.57 11.97 5.02
N LYS A 475 -24.31 12.40 4.86
CA LYS A 475 -23.82 13.72 5.23
C LYS A 475 -24.18 14.76 4.16
N SER A 476 -25.44 15.15 4.09
CA SER A 476 -25.81 16.37 3.36
C SER A 476 -25.58 17.59 4.24
N ASP A 477 -24.59 18.43 3.92
CA ASP A 477 -24.36 19.79 4.44
C ASP A 477 -24.36 20.01 5.98
N THR A 478 -24.31 18.95 6.79
CA THR A 478 -24.32 19.05 8.26
C THR A 478 -23.08 19.80 8.76
N ALA A 479 -23.28 20.74 9.69
CA ALA A 479 -22.18 21.47 10.31
C ALA A 479 -21.20 20.52 11.02
N ALA A 480 -19.90 20.80 10.90
CA ALA A 480 -18.85 19.99 11.52
C ALA A 480 -19.05 19.83 13.04
N SER A 481 -19.54 20.88 13.71
CA SER A 481 -19.87 20.86 15.14
C SER A 481 -20.91 19.80 15.51
N ASP A 482 -21.96 19.67 14.73
CA ASP A 482 -23.07 18.76 15.05
C ASP A 482 -22.66 17.32 14.76
N TYR A 483 -21.98 17.13 13.63
CA TYR A 483 -21.44 15.83 13.23
C TYR A 483 -20.38 15.30 14.20
N LEU A 484 -19.40 16.12 14.58
CA LEU A 484 -18.33 15.69 15.50
C LEU A 484 -18.87 15.44 16.91
N ARG A 485 -19.83 16.24 17.38
CA ARG A 485 -20.48 16.03 18.67
C ARG A 485 -21.26 14.71 18.70
N GLU A 486 -22.01 14.42 17.65
CA GLU A 486 -22.74 13.17 17.54
C GLU A 486 -21.79 11.97 17.46
N ALA A 487 -20.74 12.05 16.65
CA ALA A 487 -19.72 11.01 16.57
C ALA A 487 -19.02 10.77 17.91
N ASN A 488 -18.70 11.84 18.66
CA ASN A 488 -18.10 11.72 19.99
C ASN A 488 -19.07 11.13 21.02
N ARG A 489 -20.36 11.40 20.90
CA ARG A 489 -21.41 10.83 21.76
C ARG A 489 -21.61 9.34 21.49
N GLN A 490 -21.73 8.95 20.23
CA GLN A 490 -21.94 7.56 19.83
C GLN A 490 -20.68 6.72 20.02
N PHE A 491 -19.51 7.29 19.70
CA PHE A 491 -18.22 6.60 19.72
C PHE A 491 -17.13 7.44 20.40
N PRO A 492 -17.06 7.45 21.74
CA PRO A 492 -16.18 8.35 22.52
C PRO A 492 -14.68 8.28 22.22
N THR A 493 -14.19 7.19 21.63
CA THR A 493 -12.77 7.02 21.29
C THR A 493 -12.46 7.30 19.81
N ALA A 494 -13.48 7.46 18.96
CA ALA A 494 -13.31 7.48 17.51
C ALA A 494 -12.56 8.72 17.01
N LEU A 495 -12.86 9.90 17.59
CA LEU A 495 -12.16 11.15 17.26
C LEU A 495 -10.66 11.06 17.57
N LYS A 496 -10.32 10.58 18.77
CA LYS A 496 -8.92 10.42 19.20
C LYS A 496 -8.16 9.45 18.30
N LYS A 497 -8.79 8.33 17.93
CA LYS A 497 -8.19 7.30 17.04
C LYS A 497 -7.94 7.79 15.60
N GLN A 498 -8.67 8.80 15.13
CA GLN A 498 -8.41 9.48 13.85
C GLN A 498 -7.65 10.81 14.01
N ALA A 499 -7.05 11.04 15.18
CA ALA A 499 -6.33 12.27 15.54
C ALA A 499 -7.15 13.55 15.27
N ILE A 500 -8.44 13.55 15.59
CA ILE A 500 -9.31 14.72 15.50
C ILE A 500 -9.33 15.42 16.87
N PRO A 501 -9.08 16.74 16.95
CA PRO A 501 -9.19 17.50 18.19
C PRO A 501 -10.55 17.33 18.85
N THR A 502 -10.57 17.01 20.15
CA THR A 502 -11.80 16.81 20.94
C THR A 502 -12.32 18.08 21.60
N ASP A 503 -11.58 19.19 21.48
CA ASP A 503 -12.02 20.51 21.96
C ASP A 503 -13.14 21.05 21.06
N GLU A 504 -14.37 21.09 21.60
CA GLU A 504 -15.56 21.54 20.86
C GLU A 504 -15.45 22.99 20.38
N SER A 505 -14.64 23.84 21.03
CA SER A 505 -14.45 25.23 20.63
C SER A 505 -13.80 25.35 19.24
N LEU A 506 -13.11 24.30 18.80
CA LEU A 506 -12.47 24.22 17.49
C LEU A 506 -13.41 23.76 16.37
N TRP A 507 -14.60 23.25 16.69
CA TRP A 507 -15.49 22.65 15.69
C TRP A 507 -16.38 23.68 14.96
N ALA A 508 -16.38 24.94 15.40
CA ALA A 508 -17.10 26.02 14.76
C ALA A 508 -16.35 26.58 13.53
N MET A 509 -17.09 26.99 12.48
CA MET A 509 -16.50 27.56 11.25
C MET A 509 -15.46 28.68 11.50
N PRO A 510 -15.69 29.66 12.40
CA PRO A 510 -14.70 30.70 12.67
C PRO A 510 -13.36 30.19 13.25
N ALA A 511 -13.35 28.97 13.81
CA ALA A 511 -12.17 28.34 14.36
C ALA A 511 -11.48 27.38 13.38
N TYR A 512 -11.92 27.30 12.11
CA TYR A 512 -11.43 26.33 11.12
C TYR A 512 -9.90 26.29 11.00
N GLU A 513 -9.22 27.43 10.87
CA GLU A 513 -7.76 27.43 10.75
C GLU A 513 -7.06 27.02 12.06
N LYS A 514 -7.66 27.33 13.21
CA LYS A 514 -7.18 26.86 14.52
C LYS A 514 -7.38 25.35 14.67
N PHE A 515 -8.47 24.81 14.15
CA PHE A 515 -8.70 23.37 14.08
C PHE A 515 -7.63 22.68 13.23
N LEU A 516 -7.32 23.22 12.04
CA LEU A 516 -6.24 22.67 11.21
C LEU A 516 -4.91 22.69 11.97
N ALA A 517 -4.55 23.82 12.59
CA ALA A 517 -3.32 23.94 13.37
C ALA A 517 -3.25 22.91 14.51
N ALA A 518 -4.30 22.81 15.33
CA ALA A 518 -4.35 21.84 16.43
C ALA A 518 -4.24 20.39 15.92
N ARG A 519 -4.90 20.08 14.80
CA ARG A 519 -4.84 18.75 14.20
C ARG A 519 -3.48 18.44 13.58
N ARG A 520 -2.78 19.43 13.00
CA ARG A 520 -1.39 19.28 12.52
C ARG A 520 -0.46 18.92 13.66
N THR A 521 -0.55 19.60 14.81
CA THR A 521 0.27 19.30 15.99
C THR A 521 0.04 17.86 16.48
N ILE A 522 -1.22 17.44 16.60
CA ILE A 522 -1.55 16.07 17.01
C ILE A 522 -0.99 15.08 15.98
N LEU A 523 -1.27 15.25 14.69
CA LEU A 523 -0.81 14.34 13.64
C LEU A 523 0.72 14.27 13.55
N ALA A 524 1.42 15.39 13.60
CA ALA A 524 2.89 15.40 13.58
C ALA A 524 3.45 14.59 14.76
N ARG A 525 2.94 14.80 15.98
CA ARG A 525 3.36 14.04 17.16
C ARG A 525 3.06 12.55 17.02
N GLU A 526 1.82 12.19 16.73
CA GLU A 526 1.37 10.81 16.68
C GLU A 526 2.02 10.01 15.53
N LEU A 527 2.19 10.60 14.34
CA LEU A 527 2.82 9.92 13.21
C LEU A 527 4.33 9.73 13.42
N ASN A 528 5.03 10.72 14.00
CA ASN A 528 6.43 10.54 14.36
C ASN A 528 6.60 9.46 15.44
N ALA A 529 5.73 9.45 16.46
CA ALA A 529 5.74 8.41 17.49
C ALA A 529 5.48 7.03 16.89
N PHE A 530 4.47 6.91 16.02
CA PHE A 530 4.16 5.69 15.29
C PHE A 530 5.38 5.19 14.51
N LEU A 531 6.04 6.04 13.72
CA LEU A 531 7.21 5.65 12.91
C LEU A 531 8.45 5.30 13.75
N LYS A 532 8.66 5.96 14.89
CA LYS A 532 9.75 5.64 15.83
C LYS A 532 9.51 4.28 16.49
N ASN A 533 8.28 4.03 16.92
CA ASN A 533 7.88 2.83 17.66
C ASN A 533 7.80 1.55 16.82
N ILE A 534 7.95 1.62 15.49
CA ILE A 534 8.02 0.41 14.64
C ILE A 534 9.24 -0.44 15.02
N THR A 535 10.37 0.21 15.30
CA THR A 535 11.64 -0.48 15.63
C THR A 535 12.04 -0.31 17.09
N VAL A 536 11.49 0.67 17.79
CA VAL A 536 11.60 0.75 19.24
C VAL A 536 10.65 -0.28 19.78
N LEU A 537 11.18 -1.47 20.03
CA LEU A 537 10.60 -2.58 20.80
C LEU A 537 9.15 -2.36 21.19
N ASP A 538 8.27 -3.04 20.46
CA ASP A 538 6.86 -3.22 20.78
C ASP A 538 6.76 -4.09 22.04
N THR A 539 7.19 -3.54 23.18
CA THR A 539 6.63 -3.95 24.46
C THR A 539 5.27 -3.28 24.55
N LYS A 540 4.27 -3.90 23.91
CA LYS A 540 2.91 -4.09 24.47
C LYS A 540 1.99 -4.88 23.52
N HIS A 541 1.68 -6.10 23.99
CA HIS A 541 0.45 -6.87 23.75
C HIS A 541 0.34 -7.69 22.45
N GLY A 542 1.36 -8.51 22.19
CA GLY A 542 1.09 -9.93 21.88
C GLY A 542 1.20 -10.71 23.20
N THR A 543 0.36 -11.71 23.44
CA THR A 543 0.57 -12.65 24.54
C THR A 543 1.93 -13.33 24.33
N LEU A 544 2.97 -12.80 24.99
CA LEU A 544 4.25 -13.49 25.17
C LEU A 544 3.94 -14.79 25.89
N ASP A 545 4.46 -15.90 25.37
CA ASP A 545 4.41 -17.17 26.06
C ASP A 545 5.15 -17.02 27.40
N MET A 546 4.57 -17.53 28.48
CA MET A 546 5.14 -17.38 29.82
C MET A 546 6.52 -18.07 29.89
N GLU A 547 6.73 -19.09 29.06
CA GLU A 547 8.00 -19.78 28.89
C GLU A 547 9.11 -18.86 28.35
N ASP A 548 8.79 -17.96 27.40
CA ASP A 548 9.74 -17.00 26.85
C ASP A 548 10.14 -15.95 27.89
N ILE A 549 9.19 -15.47 28.70
CA ILE A 549 9.43 -14.48 29.77
C ILE A 549 10.35 -15.08 30.85
N ILE A 550 10.19 -16.38 31.16
CA ILE A 550 11.03 -17.05 32.14
C ILE A 550 12.45 -17.26 31.58
N ALA A 551 12.57 -17.56 30.29
CA ALA A 551 13.85 -17.73 29.60
C ALA A 551 14.67 -16.42 29.50
N GLU A 552 14.03 -15.25 29.51
CA GLU A 552 14.71 -13.94 29.52
C GLU A 552 15.57 -13.71 30.77
N GLY A 553 15.23 -14.35 31.89
CA GLY A 553 15.94 -14.20 33.16
C GLY A 553 15.60 -12.93 33.93
N GLU A 554 16.07 -12.84 35.19
CA GLU A 554 15.81 -11.68 36.04
C GLU A 554 16.51 -10.41 35.53
N HIS A 555 15.79 -9.29 35.56
CA HIS A 555 16.34 -7.98 35.25
C HIS A 555 15.66 -6.88 36.09
N ASP A 556 15.93 -5.63 35.79
CA ASP A 556 15.43 -4.48 36.55
C ASP A 556 13.90 -4.39 36.67
N GLY A 557 13.15 -4.92 35.69
CA GLY A 557 11.69 -4.96 35.62
C GLY A 557 11.06 -6.35 35.75
N LEU A 558 11.84 -7.42 35.98
CA LEU A 558 11.36 -8.80 36.12
C LEU A 558 12.12 -9.52 37.25
N GLU A 559 11.39 -10.04 38.25
CA GLU A 559 11.95 -10.78 39.39
C GLU A 559 11.24 -12.13 39.56
N PHE A 560 11.99 -13.17 39.90
CA PHE A 560 11.47 -14.49 40.24
C PHE A 560 11.52 -14.72 41.75
N LYS A 561 10.52 -15.44 42.26
CA LYS A 561 10.52 -15.97 43.63
C LYS A 561 10.01 -17.39 43.63
N SER A 562 10.77 -18.28 44.27
CA SER A 562 10.44 -19.70 44.30
C SER A 562 9.06 -19.96 44.93
N THR A 563 8.71 -19.22 45.98
CA THR A 563 7.47 -19.40 46.76
C THR A 563 7.06 -18.08 47.42
N LEU A 564 5.81 -18.01 47.89
CA LEU A 564 5.34 -16.87 48.70
C LEU A 564 5.68 -17.05 50.19
N ARG A 565 5.54 -18.27 50.71
CA ARG A 565 5.59 -18.57 52.16
C ARG A 565 6.03 -19.99 52.50
N TRP A 566 6.44 -20.79 51.52
CA TRP A 566 6.95 -22.13 51.73
C TRP A 566 8.48 -22.18 51.58
N ASP A 567 9.19 -22.55 52.64
CA ASP A 567 10.63 -22.73 52.55
C ASP A 567 10.96 -24.07 51.88
N THR A 568 11.53 -24.02 50.67
CA THR A 568 11.85 -25.22 49.89
C THR A 568 13.04 -25.99 50.46
N GLN A 569 13.93 -25.36 51.22
CA GLN A 569 15.08 -26.02 51.83
C GLN A 569 14.70 -26.71 53.14
N GLU A 570 13.93 -26.04 53.98
CA GLU A 570 13.50 -26.57 55.28
C GLU A 570 12.16 -27.32 55.22
N SER A 571 11.48 -27.31 54.06
CA SER A 571 10.18 -27.95 53.82
C SER A 571 9.13 -27.61 54.88
N ARG A 572 9.04 -26.33 55.24
CA ARG A 572 8.09 -25.82 56.24
C ARG A 572 7.56 -24.44 55.87
N LEU A 573 6.44 -24.07 56.51
CA LEU A 573 5.89 -22.72 56.42
C LEU A 573 6.89 -21.70 56.99
N ASN A 574 7.26 -20.72 56.18
CA ASN A 574 8.14 -19.61 56.55
C ASN A 574 7.49 -18.28 56.16
N LYS A 575 6.90 -17.60 57.13
CA LYS A 575 6.23 -16.31 56.92
C LYS A 575 7.20 -15.17 56.60
N ASP A 576 8.49 -15.32 56.86
CA ASP A 576 9.47 -14.28 56.55
C ASP A 576 9.63 -14.08 55.03
N LEU A 577 9.28 -15.09 54.23
CA LEU A 577 9.25 -15.02 52.76
C LEU A 577 8.16 -14.07 52.24
N GLU A 578 7.05 -13.91 52.96
CA GLU A 578 5.99 -12.94 52.60
C GLU A 578 6.57 -11.51 52.59
N CYS A 579 7.48 -11.22 53.53
CA CYS A 579 8.17 -9.93 53.60
C CYS A 579 9.13 -9.74 52.42
N VAL A 580 9.71 -10.81 51.86
CA VAL A 580 10.56 -10.73 50.66
C VAL A 580 9.74 -10.30 49.45
N VAL A 581 8.55 -10.88 49.26
CA VAL A 581 7.62 -10.49 48.18
C VAL A 581 7.18 -9.02 48.32
N LEU A 582 6.83 -8.58 49.54
CA LEU A 582 6.45 -7.18 49.78
C LEU A 582 7.61 -6.20 49.51
N LYS A 583 8.86 -6.58 49.83
CA LYS A 583 10.05 -5.78 49.49
C LYS A 583 10.20 -5.60 47.99
N THR A 584 10.02 -6.66 47.20
CA THR A 584 10.10 -6.59 45.74
C THR A 584 9.01 -5.68 45.16
N ILE A 585 7.77 -5.78 45.66
CA ILE A 585 6.67 -4.91 45.22
C ILE A 585 6.98 -3.44 45.56
N ALA A 586 7.49 -3.15 46.77
CA ALA A 586 7.91 -1.79 47.13
C ALA A 586 9.05 -1.28 46.24
N ALA A 587 10.04 -2.13 45.93
CA ALA A 587 11.17 -1.77 45.09
C ALA A 587 10.73 -1.43 43.65
N PHE A 588 9.84 -2.23 43.05
CA PHE A 588 9.25 -1.93 41.74
C PHE A 588 8.42 -0.66 41.77
N ASN A 589 7.62 -0.47 42.83
CA ASN A 589 6.86 0.76 43.02
C ASN A 589 7.78 1.98 43.08
N ASN A 590 8.90 1.91 43.81
CA ASN A 590 9.77 3.04 44.14
C ASN A 590 10.82 3.36 43.07
N GLY A 591 11.15 2.42 42.17
CA GLY A 591 12.19 2.58 41.15
C GLY A 591 11.88 3.65 40.08
N TYR A 592 12.90 4.02 39.30
CA TYR A 592 12.75 4.99 38.19
C TYR A 592 12.05 4.41 36.94
N GLY A 593 11.96 3.09 36.82
CA GLY A 593 11.29 2.41 35.70
C GLY A 593 9.76 2.53 35.72
N ASP A 594 9.11 1.91 34.74
CA ASP A 594 7.65 1.92 34.56
C ASP A 594 6.89 0.97 35.50
N GLY A 595 7.57 0.42 36.51
CA GLY A 595 7.07 -0.63 37.39
C GLY A 595 7.87 -1.92 37.21
N GLY A 596 7.25 -3.06 37.47
CA GLY A 596 7.87 -4.35 37.23
C GLY A 596 6.93 -5.53 37.44
N ARG A 597 7.41 -6.70 37.06
CA ARG A 597 6.70 -7.98 37.13
C ARG A 597 7.42 -8.91 38.11
N LEU A 598 6.67 -9.44 39.06
CA LEU A 598 7.12 -10.50 39.95
C LEU A 598 6.42 -11.81 39.57
N ILE A 599 7.17 -12.88 39.36
CA ILE A 599 6.63 -14.22 39.13
C ILE A 599 6.97 -15.09 40.33
N ILE A 600 5.93 -15.69 40.93
CA ILE A 600 6.04 -16.59 42.08
C ILE A 600 5.78 -18.02 41.62
N GLY A 601 6.64 -18.94 42.03
CA GLY A 601 6.64 -20.34 41.58
C GLY A 601 7.80 -20.68 40.62
N VAL A 602 8.82 -19.80 40.53
CA VAL A 602 10.00 -19.97 39.67
C VAL A 602 11.27 -19.65 40.48
N ASP A 603 12.31 -20.47 40.38
CA ASP A 603 13.59 -20.22 41.07
C ASP A 603 14.55 -19.32 40.26
N ASP A 604 15.64 -18.90 40.88
CA ASP A 604 16.66 -18.04 40.26
C ASP A 604 17.37 -18.72 39.07
N ASN A 605 17.27 -20.05 38.94
CA ASN A 605 17.79 -20.82 37.82
C ASN A 605 16.73 -21.06 36.72
N GLN A 606 15.59 -20.37 36.79
CA GLN A 606 14.47 -20.46 35.84
C GLN A 606 13.71 -21.80 35.86
N ASN A 607 13.87 -22.61 36.92
CA ASN A 607 13.08 -23.84 37.07
C ASN A 607 11.67 -23.52 37.57
N ILE A 608 10.67 -24.15 36.97
CA ILE A 608 9.26 -24.05 37.40
C ILE A 608 9.05 -24.98 38.60
N LEU A 609 8.74 -24.39 39.76
CA LEU A 609 8.45 -25.10 41.01
C LEU A 609 6.96 -25.20 41.31
N GLY A 610 6.18 -24.27 40.78
CA GLY A 610 4.74 -24.20 40.96
C GLY A 610 4.33 -23.67 42.34
N LEU A 611 3.01 -23.53 42.55
CA LEU A 611 2.44 -22.97 43.79
C LEU A 611 1.78 -24.00 44.71
N GLU A 612 1.85 -25.30 44.39
CA GLU A 612 1.14 -26.35 45.13
C GLU A 612 1.50 -26.38 46.62
N ASN A 613 2.79 -26.20 46.94
CA ASN A 613 3.26 -26.13 48.31
C ASN A 613 2.69 -24.89 49.04
N ASP A 614 2.62 -23.74 48.39
CA ASP A 614 2.01 -22.54 48.96
C ASP A 614 0.49 -22.73 49.17
N TYR A 615 -0.21 -23.34 48.21
CA TYR A 615 -1.64 -23.66 48.31
C TYR A 615 -1.93 -24.55 49.52
N SER A 616 -1.11 -25.58 49.75
CA SER A 616 -1.29 -26.54 50.86
C SER A 616 -1.33 -25.87 52.23
N THR A 617 -0.72 -24.70 52.36
CA THR A 617 -0.65 -23.98 53.64
C THR A 617 -1.89 -23.09 53.90
N LEU A 618 -2.72 -22.83 52.88
CA LEU A 618 -3.85 -21.90 52.94
C LEU A 618 -5.19 -22.62 53.07
N THR A 619 -6.14 -21.98 53.76
CA THR A 619 -7.49 -22.50 53.92
C THR A 619 -8.26 -22.38 52.61
N GLY A 620 -8.40 -23.50 51.89
CA GLY A 620 -9.00 -23.58 50.55
C GLY A 620 -8.11 -24.30 49.53
N SER A 621 -6.78 -24.28 49.74
CA SER A 621 -5.77 -24.99 48.93
C SER A 621 -5.92 -24.81 47.41
N ASP A 622 -6.27 -23.61 46.98
CA ASP A 622 -6.52 -23.27 45.57
C ASP A 622 -5.99 -21.86 45.20
N ARG A 623 -6.04 -21.55 43.89
CA ARG A 623 -5.67 -20.23 43.32
C ARG A 623 -6.35 -19.06 44.03
N ASP A 624 -7.65 -19.22 44.33
CA ASP A 624 -8.46 -18.17 44.96
C ASP A 624 -8.01 -17.88 46.39
N ALA A 625 -7.71 -18.91 47.19
CA ALA A 625 -7.17 -18.74 48.53
C ALA A 625 -5.81 -18.03 48.51
N PHE A 626 -4.94 -18.39 47.57
CA PHE A 626 -3.64 -17.73 47.38
C PHE A 626 -3.79 -16.26 47.00
N GLN A 627 -4.63 -15.94 46.01
CA GLN A 627 -4.84 -14.58 45.57
C GLN A 627 -5.43 -13.69 46.67
N ARG A 628 -6.40 -14.21 47.44
CA ARG A 628 -6.98 -13.51 48.59
C ARG A 628 -5.92 -13.22 49.66
N HIS A 629 -5.07 -14.21 49.97
CA HIS A 629 -3.99 -14.05 50.95
C HIS A 629 -2.98 -12.98 50.49
N LEU A 630 -2.49 -13.07 49.25
CA LEU A 630 -1.55 -12.10 48.69
C LEU A 630 -2.13 -10.67 48.66
N ARG A 631 -3.39 -10.51 48.22
CA ARG A 631 -4.06 -9.21 48.25
C ARG A 631 -4.27 -8.68 49.66
N SER A 632 -4.57 -9.55 50.62
CA SER A 632 -4.70 -9.18 52.02
C SER A 632 -3.37 -8.69 52.60
N LEU A 633 -2.25 -9.35 52.28
CA LEU A 633 -0.91 -8.92 52.69
C LEU A 633 -0.60 -7.52 52.18
N ILE A 634 -0.74 -7.30 50.86
CA ILE A 634 -0.48 -6.00 50.21
C ILE A 634 -1.40 -4.91 50.80
N SER A 635 -2.68 -5.22 51.01
CA SER A 635 -3.65 -4.26 51.55
C SER A 635 -3.37 -3.90 53.01
N SER A 636 -2.87 -4.87 53.80
CA SER A 636 -2.51 -4.65 55.20
C SER A 636 -1.23 -3.84 55.37
N GLU A 637 -0.30 -3.95 54.42
CA GLU A 637 1.00 -3.25 54.47
C GLU A 637 0.88 -1.79 54.02
N TRP A 638 0.10 -1.51 52.96
CA TRP A 638 0.01 -0.16 52.39
C TRP A 638 -1.41 0.40 52.39
N SER A 639 -2.31 -0.17 51.58
CA SER A 639 -3.75 0.14 51.60
C SER A 639 -4.49 -0.72 50.59
N ALA A 640 -5.80 -0.89 50.80
CA ALA A 640 -6.69 -1.51 49.81
C ALA A 640 -6.77 -0.69 48.50
N GLU A 641 -6.66 0.64 48.57
CA GLU A 641 -6.65 1.51 47.38
C GLU A 641 -5.41 1.24 46.51
N TYR A 642 -4.23 1.15 47.13
CA TYR A 642 -3.00 0.82 46.42
C TYR A 642 -3.08 -0.56 45.77
N ALA A 643 -3.48 -1.57 46.54
CA ALA A 643 -3.60 -2.94 46.05
C ALA A 643 -4.54 -3.06 44.84
N ALA A 644 -5.63 -2.27 44.80
CA ALA A 644 -6.59 -2.28 43.69
C ALA A 644 -6.12 -1.47 42.47
N ALA A 645 -5.44 -0.35 42.69
CA ALA A 645 -5.09 0.60 41.63
C ALA A 645 -3.73 0.34 40.97
N LYS A 646 -2.81 -0.32 41.68
CA LYS A 646 -1.39 -0.41 41.28
C LYS A 646 -0.83 -1.83 41.17
N VAL A 647 -1.60 -2.84 41.58
CA VAL A 647 -1.15 -4.22 41.55
C VAL A 647 -2.18 -5.10 40.83
N ALA A 648 -1.77 -5.74 39.74
CA ALA A 648 -2.55 -6.75 39.06
C ALA A 648 -1.98 -8.14 39.34
N VAL A 649 -2.84 -9.08 39.74
CA VAL A 649 -2.45 -10.47 40.05
C VAL A 649 -3.20 -11.40 39.10
N ARG A 650 -2.48 -12.27 38.41
CA ARG A 650 -3.01 -13.33 37.55
C ARG A 650 -2.26 -14.63 37.76
N PHE A 651 -2.82 -15.73 37.26
CA PHE A 651 -2.18 -17.05 37.28
C PHE A 651 -2.04 -17.54 35.84
N GLU A 652 -0.90 -18.17 35.56
CA GLU A 652 -0.61 -18.83 34.28
C GLU A 652 -0.18 -20.26 34.56
N GLU A 653 -0.45 -21.18 33.63
CA GLU A 653 -0.03 -22.58 33.72
C GLU A 653 1.20 -22.78 32.82
N VAL A 654 2.32 -23.21 33.40
CA VAL A 654 3.59 -23.42 32.70
C VAL A 654 4.07 -24.83 33.00
N GLN A 655 4.31 -25.63 31.97
CA GLN A 655 4.69 -27.06 32.11
C GLN A 655 3.76 -27.87 33.04
N GLY A 656 2.47 -27.53 33.07
CA GLY A 656 1.46 -28.19 33.91
C GLY A 656 1.49 -27.77 35.39
N GLN A 657 2.21 -26.70 35.74
CA GLN A 657 2.26 -26.13 37.09
C GLN A 657 1.77 -24.68 37.10
N ASP A 658 1.09 -24.31 38.18
CA ASP A 658 0.62 -22.93 38.38
C ASP A 658 1.75 -21.99 38.79
N VAL A 659 1.86 -20.85 38.12
CA VAL A 659 2.70 -19.72 38.55
C VAL A 659 1.83 -18.47 38.74
N CYS A 660 2.19 -17.63 39.71
CA CYS A 660 1.47 -16.38 40.00
C CYS A 660 2.27 -15.20 39.46
N VAL A 661 1.64 -14.40 38.62
CA VAL A 661 2.23 -13.20 38.05
C VAL A 661 1.63 -11.96 38.70
N VAL A 662 2.48 -11.13 39.28
CA VAL A 662 2.15 -9.88 39.95
C VAL A 662 2.77 -8.73 39.16
N ASP A 663 1.94 -8.00 38.42
CA ASP A 663 2.34 -6.76 37.75
C ASP A 663 2.14 -5.57 38.68
N VAL A 664 3.21 -4.81 38.90
CA VAL A 664 3.25 -3.62 39.75
C VAL A 664 3.47 -2.40 38.86
N ASP A 665 2.50 -1.50 38.83
CA ASP A 665 2.62 -0.24 38.09
C ASP A 665 3.55 0.74 38.80
N ARG A 666 4.15 1.66 38.03
CA ARG A 666 4.90 2.78 38.59
C ARG A 666 4.10 3.54 39.66
N GLY A 667 4.71 3.66 40.84
CA GLY A 667 4.17 4.37 41.99
C GLY A 667 4.15 5.89 41.82
N THR A 668 3.06 6.52 42.25
CA THR A 668 2.96 7.99 42.37
C THR A 668 3.30 8.50 43.77
N LYS A 669 3.46 7.59 44.75
CA LYS A 669 3.84 7.89 46.14
C LYS A 669 4.88 6.86 46.63
N PRO A 670 5.80 7.24 47.53
CA PRO A 670 6.77 6.32 48.11
C PRO A 670 6.10 5.26 48.97
N LEU A 671 6.56 4.02 48.83
CA LEU A 671 6.18 2.91 49.69
C LEU A 671 7.32 2.52 50.62
N PHE A 672 6.97 2.32 51.88
CA PHE A 672 7.85 1.81 52.92
C PHE A 672 7.36 0.42 53.35
N VAL A 673 8.29 -0.46 53.74
CA VAL A 673 7.96 -1.80 54.23
C VAL A 673 8.32 -1.88 55.71
N ASN A 674 7.40 -2.40 56.52
CA ASN A 674 7.63 -2.65 57.95
C ASN A 674 8.48 -3.90 58.13
N ALA A 675 9.75 -3.72 58.46
CA ALA A 675 10.65 -4.81 58.81
C ALA A 675 10.74 -4.95 60.33
N THR A 676 10.65 -6.18 60.85
CA THR A 676 10.89 -6.44 62.27
C THR A 676 12.39 -6.69 62.47
N THR A 677 13.03 -5.88 63.31
CA THR A 677 14.44 -6.05 63.68
C THR A 677 14.63 -7.28 64.57
N LYS A 678 15.87 -7.79 64.69
CA LYS A 678 16.20 -8.95 65.56
C LYS A 678 15.84 -8.72 67.05
N SER A 679 15.59 -7.47 67.46
CA SER A 679 15.15 -7.06 68.80
C SER A 679 13.62 -6.89 68.94
N GLY A 680 12.83 -7.23 67.91
CA GLY A 680 11.36 -7.18 67.95
C GLY A 680 10.74 -5.80 67.67
N VAL A 681 11.55 -4.78 67.37
CA VAL A 681 11.08 -3.44 67.03
C VAL A 681 10.76 -3.36 65.53
N LYS A 682 9.56 -2.90 65.17
CA LYS A 682 9.17 -2.61 63.78
C LYS A 682 9.83 -1.31 63.31
N THR A 683 10.53 -1.36 62.20
CA THR A 683 11.12 -0.19 61.55
C THR A 683 10.71 -0.13 60.07
N GLU A 684 10.38 1.07 59.61
CA GLU A 684 10.08 1.31 58.19
C GLU A 684 11.36 1.35 57.38
N LYS A 685 11.37 0.64 56.24
CA LYS A 685 12.50 0.60 55.31
C LYS A 685 12.07 0.98 53.91
N PHE A 686 12.91 1.75 53.22
CA PHE A 686 12.72 2.18 51.84
C PHE A 686 13.58 1.33 50.91
N TYR A 687 12.95 0.65 49.95
CA TYR A 687 13.61 -0.24 49.00
C TYR A 687 13.49 0.31 47.57
N VAL A 688 14.55 0.14 46.78
CA VAL A 688 14.61 0.52 45.35
C VAL A 688 15.27 -0.59 44.53
N ARG A 689 14.99 -0.65 43.23
CA ARG A 689 15.69 -1.55 42.31
C ARG A 689 17.10 -1.03 42.01
N SER A 690 18.07 -1.92 42.08
CA SER A 690 19.47 -1.70 41.67
C SER A 690 19.92 -2.91 40.85
N GLY A 691 19.76 -2.84 39.51
CA GLY A 691 19.87 -4.02 38.66
C GLY A 691 18.78 -5.03 38.98
N ASN A 692 19.15 -6.30 39.15
CA ASN A 692 18.24 -7.38 39.55
C ASN A 692 18.01 -7.47 41.08
N LEU A 693 18.53 -6.54 41.89
CA LEU A 693 18.42 -6.60 43.35
C LEU A 693 17.49 -5.51 43.91
N SER A 694 16.70 -5.88 44.91
CA SER A 694 15.89 -4.95 45.72
C SER A 694 16.70 -4.46 46.92
N ALA A 695 17.36 -3.31 46.78
CA ALA A 695 18.31 -2.77 47.76
C ALA A 695 17.66 -1.74 48.71
N PRO A 696 17.95 -1.78 50.02
CA PRO A 696 17.49 -0.75 50.95
C PRO A 696 18.34 0.53 50.83
N ILE A 697 17.70 1.69 50.89
CA ILE A 697 18.39 2.95 51.18
C ILE A 697 18.31 3.17 52.69
N GLU A 698 19.46 3.22 53.37
CA GLU A 698 19.50 3.31 54.84
C GLU A 698 19.57 4.75 55.36
N SER A 699 20.16 5.66 54.58
CA SER A 699 20.35 7.06 55.00
C SER A 699 19.08 7.87 54.81
N THR A 700 18.59 8.51 55.88
CA THR A 700 17.40 9.37 55.85
C THR A 700 17.57 10.57 54.91
N SER A 701 18.79 11.13 54.80
CA SER A 701 19.07 12.23 53.88
C SER A 701 19.01 11.79 52.41
N GLU A 702 19.47 10.56 52.13
CA GLU A 702 19.44 9.97 50.80
C GLU A 702 18.02 9.60 50.38
N ILE A 703 17.23 9.00 51.28
CA ILE A 703 15.80 8.74 51.04
C ILE A 703 15.07 10.05 50.71
N THR A 704 15.33 11.12 51.46
CA THR A 704 14.67 12.41 51.23
C THR A 704 15.04 13.00 49.86
N SER A 705 16.31 12.93 49.46
CA SER A 705 16.73 13.36 48.11
C SER A 705 16.09 12.50 47.03
N TYR A 706 16.11 11.18 47.20
CA TYR A 706 15.53 10.24 46.25
C TYR A 706 14.02 10.49 46.07
N ILE A 707 13.29 10.68 47.16
CA ILE A 707 11.85 10.91 47.11
C ILE A 707 11.54 12.21 46.37
N ARG A 708 12.29 13.29 46.65
CA ARG A 708 12.13 14.57 45.95
C ARG A 708 12.41 14.42 44.45
N ASP A 709 13.49 13.75 44.09
CA ASP A 709 13.91 13.67 42.70
C ASP A 709 13.01 12.70 41.88
N ARG A 710 12.40 11.70 42.53
CA ARG A 710 11.56 10.68 41.87
C ARG A 710 10.06 10.97 41.91
N PHE A 711 9.54 11.58 42.97
CA PHE A 711 8.11 11.80 43.21
C PHE A 711 7.71 13.28 43.37
N GLY A 712 8.69 14.19 43.49
CA GLY A 712 8.47 15.60 43.78
C GLY A 712 8.12 16.46 42.58
#